data_AF-A0A975S228-F1
#
_entry.id   AF-A0A975S228-F1
#
_cell.length_a   1.000
_cell.length_b   1.000
_cell.length_c   1.000
_cell.angle_alpha   90.00
_cell.angle_beta   90.00
_cell.angle_gamma   90.00
#
_symmetry.space_group_name_H-M   'P 1'
#
loop_
_entity.id
_entity.type
_entity.pdbx_description
1 polymer ?
#
loop_
_entity_poly.entity_id
_entity_poly.type
_entity_poly.pdbx_seq_one_letter_code
_entity_poly.pdbx_strand_id
1 'polypeptide(L)'
;MSSLSEINAIHVLCSAEEAAARDRAAGTYAANIASDSRYYMWQGQQQILPLGMDGEPELFAAGLRAALPGVNTLRLSFNAFAFDDAGGLHPLYERFLAAAASQGFKLIFTYTDGGQQTTGADGSLTTDQIGAALDGAVQDRAVDSWTRLMDWMADHPAVESSVWGYELANEAAAYERAVVLAPRGTKGAAEARFVELYARHMAELAEVVQTRQDDARILVGGWAYSARFVDMAENMVGAQTALDYLRDQVGAALVWAAHLYPGWHSGTAQGPEAMIAAFEAVFAPLGEDDILLTETSLSGALINDFSLPDSMTTHLARTQEWFADRGIGVTWFSGAEAGASSLVSVDSDGSLRYLHQHSLAFALNAFSLDDAPAAHAGNQVIHASLRAAKLRNEAYDGGLTMDPVHKIGTGFGHGGNDTLFGGTAANNFLYGGQGHDRVQGAEAEDFLFGQMGDDTLAGLAGNDLLFGGRGNDLLRGQGGNDTLEGGAGADRFDASAGNDLITDAEMAAGDLIFLGRGYTGWAQIAARISHQAINGPTVNDVVIRHADATQTVLLDMRGALGAAAFLFSGTADRVEGTTKADLIAEGYQDMDGNVFSAPIRRIAAGHGNDTINGSLAADWLDGNAGDDLLQGSKGADTLSGAVGRDSLFGGDGRDVVMGGGDADLLHGGAADDVIATGQGNDLAYGGAGADRIRGEAGQDTLYGGTGWDVIHTGAEASTVFGDAGRDTIMADIERAGHRLSGGSGGDSFVFHSADATGRSQSVITDFTAGQDRILWGSRVIDLDHLPKGMALHDSAAGLVLEFSPGNSVLLEGFFL
;
A
#
# COMPACT_ATOMS: atom_id res chain seq x y z
N MET A 1 -6.02 -22.62 2.72
CA MET A 1 -7.38 -22.05 2.58
C MET A 1 -7.70 -21.88 1.10
N SER A 2 -8.95 -22.03 0.69
CA SER A 2 -9.43 -21.43 -0.55
C SER A 2 -9.67 -19.94 -0.31
N SER A 3 -9.47 -19.10 -1.34
CA SER A 3 -9.67 -17.66 -1.14
C SER A 3 -11.17 -17.35 -1.13
N LEU A 4 -11.65 -16.80 -0.02
CA LEU A 4 -13.00 -16.26 0.13
C LEU A 4 -13.05 -14.73 0.04
N SER A 5 -11.92 -14.08 -0.29
CA SER A 5 -11.86 -12.62 -0.42
C SER A 5 -12.76 -12.08 -1.54
N GLU A 6 -13.11 -12.93 -2.52
CA GLU A 6 -14.10 -12.61 -3.57
C GLU A 6 -15.55 -12.47 -3.04
N ILE A 7 -15.82 -12.87 -1.78
CA ILE A 7 -17.15 -12.77 -1.18
C ILE A 7 -17.34 -11.38 -0.57
N ASN A 8 -17.84 -10.49 -1.42
CA ASN A 8 -18.16 -9.10 -1.07
C ASN A 8 -19.61 -9.01 -0.61
N ALA A 9 -19.81 -9.29 0.67
CA ALA A 9 -21.14 -9.47 1.22
C ALA A 9 -21.60 -8.27 2.04
N ILE A 10 -22.91 -8.01 2.02
CA ILE A 10 -23.55 -7.12 2.98
C ILE A 10 -24.69 -7.82 3.70
N HIS A 11 -24.95 -7.44 4.94
CA HIS A 11 -26.14 -7.91 5.66
C HIS A 11 -27.33 -6.97 5.40
N VAL A 12 -28.38 -7.51 4.79
CA VAL A 12 -29.68 -6.82 4.70
C VAL A 12 -30.49 -7.15 5.95
N LEU A 13 -30.69 -6.13 6.78
CA LEU A 13 -31.44 -6.29 8.03
C LEU A 13 -32.89 -6.62 7.74
N CYS A 14 -33.49 -7.40 8.64
CA CYS A 14 -34.92 -7.68 8.61
C CYS A 14 -35.63 -7.09 9.84
N SER A 15 -36.89 -6.69 9.69
CA SER A 15 -37.75 -6.19 10.76
C SER A 15 -39.15 -6.80 10.67
N ALA A 16 -39.85 -6.85 11.80
CA ALA A 16 -41.26 -7.23 11.85
C ALA A 16 -42.17 -5.99 11.75
N GLU A 17 -41.95 -5.16 10.73
CA GLU A 17 -42.58 -3.84 10.60
C GLU A 17 -44.11 -3.87 10.62
N GLU A 18 -44.72 -4.87 9.98
CA GLU A 18 -46.16 -5.04 10.01
C GLU A 18 -46.68 -5.37 11.41
N ALA A 19 -45.97 -6.22 12.15
CA ALA A 19 -46.31 -6.53 13.54
C ALA A 19 -46.17 -5.28 14.41
N ALA A 20 -45.07 -4.53 14.24
CA ALA A 20 -44.84 -3.27 14.94
C ALA A 20 -45.94 -2.24 14.65
N ALA A 21 -46.41 -2.13 13.39
CA ALA A 21 -47.51 -1.26 13.01
C ALA A 21 -48.84 -1.69 13.66
N ARG A 22 -49.15 -3.00 13.65
CA ARG A 22 -50.34 -3.55 14.32
C ARG A 22 -50.32 -3.28 15.82
N ASP A 23 -49.18 -3.50 16.48
CA ASP A 23 -49.03 -3.29 17.92
C ASP A 23 -49.01 -1.81 18.30
N ARG A 24 -48.53 -0.92 17.42
CA ARG A 24 -48.71 0.53 17.59
C ARG A 24 -50.18 0.93 17.55
N ALA A 25 -50.95 0.38 16.60
CA ALA A 25 -52.39 0.62 16.52
C ALA A 25 -53.17 0.02 17.71
N ALA A 26 -52.72 -1.11 18.24
CA ALA A 26 -53.31 -1.78 19.40
C ALA A 26 -52.85 -1.21 20.76
N GLY A 27 -51.84 -0.33 20.79
CA GLY A 27 -51.27 0.25 22.01
C GLY A 27 -50.36 -0.70 22.81
N THR A 28 -49.98 -1.85 22.23
CA THR A 28 -49.13 -2.88 22.84
C THR A 28 -47.64 -2.69 22.53
N TYR A 29 -47.29 -1.88 21.53
CA TYR A 29 -45.91 -1.70 21.06
C TYR A 29 -44.90 -1.38 22.17
N ALA A 30 -45.21 -0.40 23.01
CA ALA A 30 -44.30 0.03 24.09
C ALA A 30 -44.10 -1.06 25.16
N ALA A 31 -45.14 -1.85 25.44
CA ALA A 31 -45.04 -2.98 26.36
C ALA A 31 -44.16 -4.10 25.78
N ASN A 32 -44.32 -4.39 24.48
CA ASN A 32 -43.53 -5.41 23.79
C ASN A 32 -42.04 -5.04 23.77
N ILE A 33 -41.69 -3.78 23.42
CA ILE A 33 -40.30 -3.28 23.49
C ILE A 33 -39.75 -3.28 24.92
N ALA A 34 -40.59 -2.95 25.92
CA ALA A 34 -40.16 -2.97 27.32
C ALA A 34 -39.91 -4.40 27.83
N SER A 35 -40.63 -5.40 27.31
CA SER A 35 -40.41 -6.82 27.67
C SER A 35 -39.22 -7.43 26.94
N ASP A 36 -39.01 -7.05 25.68
CA ASP A 36 -37.88 -7.48 24.87
C ASP A 36 -37.52 -6.34 23.92
N SER A 37 -36.34 -5.74 24.11
CA SER A 37 -35.88 -4.63 23.28
C SER A 37 -35.69 -5.02 21.81
N ARG A 38 -35.61 -6.32 21.50
CA ARG A 38 -35.41 -6.86 20.15
C ARG A 38 -36.67 -7.46 19.53
N TYR A 39 -37.83 -7.28 20.16
CA TYR A 39 -39.09 -7.94 19.78
C TYR A 39 -39.46 -7.85 18.29
N TYR A 40 -39.17 -6.72 17.63
CA TYR A 40 -39.47 -6.50 16.20
C TYR A 40 -38.23 -6.47 15.29
N MET A 41 -37.07 -6.85 15.82
CA MET A 41 -35.83 -6.96 15.04
C MET A 41 -35.70 -8.37 14.45
N TRP A 42 -34.69 -8.61 13.63
CA TRP A 42 -34.42 -9.91 12.97
C TRP A 42 -34.26 -11.11 13.92
N GLN A 43 -34.18 -10.89 15.24
CA GLN A 43 -34.09 -11.91 16.29
C GLN A 43 -35.42 -12.16 17.05
N GLY A 44 -36.53 -11.53 16.61
CA GLY A 44 -37.83 -11.60 17.27
C GLY A 44 -38.65 -12.85 16.93
N GLN A 45 -39.72 -13.10 17.72
CA GLN A 45 -40.68 -14.20 17.49
C GLN A 45 -41.81 -13.82 16.53
N GLN A 46 -41.49 -13.04 15.50
CA GLN A 46 -42.45 -12.43 14.59
C GLN A 46 -42.02 -12.71 13.15
N GLN A 47 -42.98 -12.65 12.23
CA GLN A 47 -42.68 -12.69 10.81
C GLN A 47 -41.82 -11.48 10.44
N ILE A 48 -40.65 -11.74 9.85
CA ILE A 48 -39.63 -10.73 9.51
C ILE A 48 -39.55 -10.50 8.00
N LEU A 49 -39.24 -9.26 7.62
CA LEU A 49 -39.07 -8.81 6.24
C LEU A 49 -37.78 -8.00 6.10
N PRO A 50 -37.07 -8.09 4.96
CA PRO A 50 -36.01 -7.13 4.65
C PRO A 50 -36.50 -5.69 4.83
N LEU A 51 -35.71 -4.91 5.56
CA LEU A 51 -36.02 -3.52 5.88
C LEU A 51 -35.90 -2.64 4.62
N GLY A 52 -36.72 -1.60 4.52
CA GLY A 52 -36.63 -0.54 3.51
C GLY A 52 -37.05 -0.90 2.09
N MET A 53 -37.72 -2.04 1.89
CA MET A 53 -38.31 -2.35 0.59
C MET A 53 -39.48 -1.43 0.21
N ASP A 54 -40.14 -0.78 1.18
CA ASP A 54 -41.29 0.12 0.99
C ASP A 54 -42.42 -0.45 0.10
N GLY A 55 -42.59 -1.79 0.10
CA GLY A 55 -43.57 -2.50 -0.72
C GLY A 55 -43.13 -2.78 -2.17
N GLU A 56 -41.95 -2.31 -2.58
CA GLU A 56 -41.37 -2.42 -3.92
C GLU A 56 -40.03 -3.20 -3.91
N PRO A 57 -40.05 -4.52 -3.61
CA PRO A 57 -38.85 -5.34 -3.44
C PRO A 57 -37.95 -5.41 -4.68
N GLU A 58 -38.50 -5.37 -5.90
CA GLU A 58 -37.71 -5.39 -7.13
C GLU A 58 -36.94 -4.08 -7.33
N LEU A 59 -37.56 -2.94 -6.98
CA LEU A 59 -36.90 -1.64 -7.01
C LEU A 59 -35.77 -1.60 -5.98
N PHE A 60 -36.02 -2.13 -4.78
CA PHE A 60 -35.02 -2.22 -3.72
C PHE A 60 -33.80 -3.05 -4.16
N ALA A 61 -34.01 -4.26 -4.69
CA ALA A 61 -32.92 -5.11 -5.17
C ALA A 61 -32.11 -4.47 -6.31
N ALA A 62 -32.78 -3.81 -7.27
CA ALA A 62 -32.11 -3.07 -8.34
C ALA A 62 -31.34 -1.84 -7.80
N GLY A 63 -31.90 -1.15 -6.80
CA GLY A 63 -31.27 -0.03 -6.10
C GLY A 63 -29.98 -0.45 -5.40
N LEU A 64 -30.00 -1.57 -4.66
CA LEU A 64 -28.79 -2.12 -4.03
C LEU A 64 -27.69 -2.42 -5.05
N ARG A 65 -28.03 -3.09 -6.17
CA ARG A 65 -27.09 -3.39 -7.25
C ARG A 65 -26.51 -2.13 -7.87
N ALA A 66 -27.32 -1.08 -8.02
CA ALA A 66 -26.88 0.18 -8.59
C ALA A 66 -26.01 1.01 -7.62
N ALA A 67 -26.27 0.89 -6.33
CA ALA A 67 -25.64 1.72 -5.31
C ALA A 67 -24.29 1.18 -4.80
N LEU A 68 -24.12 -0.14 -4.80
CA LEU A 68 -22.96 -0.80 -4.18
C LEU A 68 -22.19 -1.57 -5.24
N PRO A 69 -21.35 -0.89 -6.06
CA PRO A 69 -20.45 -1.59 -6.98
C PRO A 69 -19.52 -2.52 -6.18
N GLY A 70 -19.16 -3.67 -6.76
CA GLY A 70 -18.31 -4.67 -6.08
C GLY A 70 -19.05 -5.60 -5.12
N VAL A 71 -20.15 -5.17 -4.49
CA VAL A 71 -20.97 -6.05 -3.62
C VAL A 71 -21.66 -7.11 -4.48
N ASN A 72 -21.39 -8.38 -4.21
CA ASN A 72 -21.90 -9.50 -5.00
C ASN A 72 -22.78 -10.46 -4.19
N THR A 73 -22.78 -10.36 -2.85
CA THR A 73 -23.47 -11.30 -1.97
C THR A 73 -24.36 -10.58 -0.96
N LEU A 74 -25.55 -11.11 -0.70
CA LEU A 74 -26.47 -10.64 0.34
C LEU A 74 -26.60 -11.70 1.43
N ARG A 75 -26.23 -11.34 2.65
CA ARG A 75 -26.53 -12.12 3.84
C ARG A 75 -27.93 -11.75 4.34
N LEU A 76 -28.78 -12.76 4.54
CA LEU A 76 -30.21 -12.62 4.76
C LEU A 76 -30.67 -13.47 5.94
N SER A 77 -31.36 -12.81 6.87
CA SER A 77 -31.87 -13.45 8.08
C SER A 77 -33.22 -14.12 7.85
N PHE A 78 -33.42 -15.27 8.48
CA PHE A 78 -34.72 -15.93 8.57
C PHE A 78 -34.88 -16.60 9.94
N ASN A 79 -36.13 -16.84 10.33
CA ASN A 79 -36.45 -17.55 11.58
C ASN A 79 -37.70 -18.41 11.37
N ALA A 80 -38.12 -19.12 12.42
CA ALA A 80 -39.30 -20.00 12.38
C ALA A 80 -40.60 -19.29 11.95
N PHE A 81 -40.68 -17.98 12.17
CA PHE A 81 -41.87 -17.17 11.95
C PHE A 81 -41.86 -16.48 10.57
N ALA A 82 -40.79 -16.64 9.79
CA ALA A 82 -40.73 -16.15 8.41
C ALA A 82 -41.74 -16.86 7.49
N PHE A 83 -42.21 -18.04 7.88
CA PHE A 83 -43.10 -18.89 7.11
C PHE A 83 -44.56 -18.79 7.58
N ASP A 84 -45.49 -18.84 6.64
CA ASP A 84 -46.92 -19.00 6.92
C ASP A 84 -47.29 -20.46 7.24
N ASP A 85 -48.57 -20.71 7.53
CA ASP A 85 -49.10 -22.04 7.85
C ASP A 85 -48.96 -23.05 6.69
N ALA A 86 -48.78 -22.58 5.46
CA ALA A 86 -48.58 -23.40 4.27
C ALA A 86 -47.09 -23.63 3.96
N GLY A 87 -46.18 -23.04 4.74
CA GLY A 87 -44.73 -23.11 4.52
C GLY A 87 -44.19 -22.08 3.52
N GLY A 88 -45.01 -21.13 3.08
CA GLY A 88 -44.57 -20.05 2.19
C GLY A 88 -43.91 -18.91 2.96
N LEU A 89 -42.90 -18.27 2.37
CA LEU A 89 -42.36 -17.01 2.88
C LEU A 89 -43.36 -15.86 2.67
N HIS A 90 -43.15 -14.75 3.38
CA HIS A 90 -43.94 -13.56 3.11
C HIS A 90 -43.81 -13.12 1.65
N PRO A 91 -44.91 -12.74 0.96
CA PRO A 91 -44.88 -12.45 -0.49
C PRO A 91 -43.87 -11.38 -0.91
N LEU A 92 -43.64 -10.36 -0.07
CA LEU A 92 -42.61 -9.35 -0.34
C LEU A 92 -41.18 -9.90 -0.22
N TYR A 93 -40.94 -10.80 0.74
CA TYR A 93 -39.63 -11.41 0.92
C TYR A 93 -39.34 -12.36 -0.24
N GLU A 94 -40.29 -13.19 -0.63
CA GLU A 94 -40.17 -14.09 -1.79
C GLU A 94 -39.89 -13.32 -3.09
N ARG A 95 -40.64 -12.24 -3.36
CA ARG A 95 -40.36 -11.35 -4.50
C ARG A 95 -38.97 -10.74 -4.44
N PHE A 96 -38.52 -10.30 -3.26
CA PHE A 96 -37.17 -9.77 -3.08
C PHE A 96 -36.09 -10.79 -3.37
N LEU A 97 -36.22 -12.02 -2.88
CA LEU A 97 -35.27 -13.11 -3.15
C LEU A 97 -35.13 -13.38 -4.65
N ALA A 98 -36.27 -13.48 -5.36
CA ALA A 98 -36.27 -13.65 -6.81
C ALA A 98 -35.65 -12.45 -7.53
N ALA A 99 -35.94 -11.22 -7.08
CA ALA A 99 -35.37 -10.01 -7.64
C ALA A 99 -33.85 -9.94 -7.43
N ALA A 100 -33.38 -10.20 -6.21
CA ALA A 100 -31.96 -10.20 -5.87
C ALA A 100 -31.17 -11.24 -6.69
N ALA A 101 -31.70 -12.46 -6.80
CA ALA A 101 -31.14 -13.50 -7.67
C ALA A 101 -31.08 -13.02 -9.15
N SER A 102 -32.13 -12.37 -9.65
CA SER A 102 -32.14 -11.83 -11.02
C SER A 102 -31.15 -10.68 -11.26
N GLN A 103 -30.80 -9.94 -10.22
CA GLN A 103 -29.73 -8.92 -10.22
C GLN A 103 -28.34 -9.56 -10.08
N GLY A 104 -28.24 -10.89 -10.05
CA GLY A 104 -26.99 -11.65 -9.97
C GLY A 104 -26.37 -11.66 -8.57
N PHE A 105 -27.12 -11.32 -7.52
CA PHE A 105 -26.61 -11.48 -6.16
C PHE A 105 -26.52 -12.96 -5.79
N LYS A 106 -25.43 -13.32 -5.11
CA LYS A 106 -25.36 -14.53 -4.32
C LYS A 106 -26.06 -14.33 -2.98
N LEU A 107 -26.58 -15.40 -2.41
CA LEU A 107 -27.35 -15.34 -1.16
C LEU A 107 -26.67 -16.18 -0.07
N ILE A 108 -26.61 -15.63 1.14
CA ILE A 108 -26.28 -16.38 2.36
C ILE A 108 -27.50 -16.33 3.26
N PHE A 109 -28.06 -17.49 3.61
CA PHE A 109 -29.17 -17.56 4.56
C PHE A 109 -28.64 -17.81 5.96
N THR A 110 -29.02 -16.97 6.92
CA THR A 110 -28.63 -17.08 8.32
C THR A 110 -29.84 -17.28 9.22
N TYR A 111 -29.78 -18.31 10.07
CA TYR A 111 -30.85 -18.58 11.01
C TYR A 111 -30.74 -17.68 12.24
N THR A 112 -31.72 -16.81 12.44
CA THR A 112 -31.76 -15.79 13.50
C THR A 112 -32.95 -15.99 14.44
N ASP A 113 -32.87 -16.99 15.30
CA ASP A 113 -33.91 -17.24 16.30
C ASP A 113 -33.52 -16.75 17.70
N GLY A 114 -34.44 -15.99 18.30
CA GLY A 114 -34.25 -15.47 19.65
C GLY A 114 -33.98 -16.56 20.69
N GLY A 115 -34.49 -17.78 20.54
CA GLY A 115 -34.23 -18.86 21.51
C GLY A 115 -32.76 -19.27 21.61
N GLN A 116 -32.02 -19.34 20.49
CA GLN A 116 -30.59 -19.69 20.54
C GLN A 116 -29.74 -18.59 21.18
N GLN A 117 -30.19 -17.34 21.12
CA GLN A 117 -29.45 -16.21 21.65
C GLN A 117 -29.92 -15.76 23.04
N THR A 118 -31.21 -15.77 23.33
CA THR A 118 -31.82 -15.09 24.49
C THR A 118 -32.28 -16.03 25.61
N THR A 119 -32.29 -17.36 25.39
CA THR A 119 -32.70 -18.31 26.44
C THR A 119 -31.89 -18.10 27.73
N GLY A 120 -32.60 -17.79 28.83
CA GLY A 120 -32.02 -17.51 30.13
C GLY A 120 -31.41 -16.10 30.30
N ALA A 121 -31.59 -15.19 29.35
CA ALA A 121 -31.03 -13.83 29.39
C ALA A 121 -31.61 -12.96 30.52
N ASP A 122 -32.84 -13.24 30.96
CA ASP A 122 -33.48 -12.58 32.11
C ASP A 122 -32.98 -13.11 33.47
N GLY A 123 -32.09 -14.10 33.46
CA GLY A 123 -31.56 -14.76 34.66
C GLY A 123 -32.55 -15.67 35.37
N SER A 124 -33.72 -15.96 34.78
CA SER A 124 -34.76 -16.77 35.43
C SER A 124 -34.48 -18.28 35.39
N LEU A 125 -33.56 -18.72 34.53
CA LEU A 125 -33.25 -20.13 34.28
C LEU A 125 -31.91 -20.53 34.88
N THR A 126 -31.83 -21.74 35.42
CA THR A 126 -30.56 -22.38 35.81
C THR A 126 -29.82 -22.92 34.59
N THR A 127 -28.52 -23.19 34.73
CA THR A 127 -27.70 -23.87 33.72
C THR A 127 -28.36 -25.15 33.17
N ASP A 128 -28.95 -25.98 34.03
CA ASP A 128 -29.61 -27.22 33.59
C ASP A 128 -30.91 -26.96 32.84
N GLN A 129 -31.68 -25.94 33.23
CA GLN A 129 -32.89 -25.55 32.53
C GLN A 129 -32.57 -24.95 31.16
N ILE A 130 -31.49 -24.17 31.05
CA ILE A 130 -31.01 -23.66 29.76
C ILE A 130 -30.59 -24.84 28.87
N GLY A 131 -29.83 -25.81 29.40
CA GLY A 131 -29.44 -27.00 28.66
C GLY A 131 -30.63 -27.83 28.18
N ALA A 132 -31.65 -28.02 29.01
CA ALA A 132 -32.85 -28.75 28.60
C ALA A 132 -33.69 -27.99 27.55
N ALA A 133 -33.70 -26.66 27.60
CA ALA A 133 -34.36 -25.85 26.58
C ALA A 133 -33.60 -25.88 25.25
N LEU A 134 -32.27 -25.80 25.30
CA LEU A 134 -31.39 -25.88 24.15
C LEU A 134 -31.50 -27.24 23.45
N ASP A 135 -31.34 -28.35 24.18
CA ASP A 135 -31.39 -29.75 23.69
C ASP A 135 -32.83 -30.26 23.48
N GLY A 136 -33.77 -29.35 23.24
CA GLY A 136 -35.19 -29.63 23.09
C GLY A 136 -35.86 -28.54 22.26
N ALA A 137 -36.83 -27.83 22.85
CA ALA A 137 -37.69 -26.91 22.11
C ALA A 137 -36.95 -25.81 21.31
N VAL A 138 -35.73 -25.41 21.69
CA VAL A 138 -34.93 -24.45 20.90
C VAL A 138 -34.33 -25.12 19.65
N GLN A 139 -33.69 -26.28 19.81
CA GLN A 139 -33.11 -27.02 18.68
C GLN A 139 -34.19 -27.59 17.76
N ASP A 140 -35.27 -28.16 18.31
CA ASP A 140 -36.41 -28.68 17.53
C ASP A 140 -36.97 -27.61 16.57
N ARG A 141 -37.08 -26.37 17.05
CA ARG A 141 -37.54 -25.24 16.23
C ARG A 141 -36.51 -24.84 15.17
N ALA A 142 -35.22 -24.92 15.48
CA ALA A 142 -34.17 -24.66 14.49
C ALA A 142 -34.21 -25.70 13.35
N VAL A 143 -34.32 -26.98 13.69
CA VAL A 143 -34.47 -28.09 12.74
C VAL A 143 -35.74 -27.92 11.88
N ASP A 144 -36.88 -27.59 12.49
CA ASP A 144 -38.13 -27.32 11.76
C ASP A 144 -37.99 -26.12 10.81
N SER A 145 -37.35 -25.04 11.27
CA SER A 145 -37.14 -23.83 10.45
C SER A 145 -36.25 -24.09 9.24
N TRP A 146 -35.14 -24.81 9.44
CA TRP A 146 -34.25 -25.23 8.35
C TRP A 146 -34.97 -26.17 7.39
N THR A 147 -35.74 -27.12 7.90
CA THR A 147 -36.54 -28.02 7.07
C THR A 147 -37.51 -27.24 6.18
N ARG A 148 -38.24 -26.27 6.74
CA ARG A 148 -39.16 -25.42 5.96
C ARG A 148 -38.44 -24.58 4.92
N LEU A 149 -37.29 -23.98 5.27
CA LEU A 149 -36.52 -23.19 4.30
C LEU A 149 -36.07 -24.06 3.13
N MET A 150 -35.51 -25.23 3.41
CA MET A 150 -35.00 -26.12 2.37
C MET A 150 -36.11 -26.74 1.52
N ASP A 151 -37.26 -27.06 2.12
CA ASP A 151 -38.44 -27.52 1.39
C ASP A 151 -38.98 -26.38 0.49
N TRP A 152 -38.99 -25.13 0.97
CA TRP A 152 -39.33 -23.96 0.15
C TRP A 152 -38.32 -23.75 -0.99
N MET A 153 -37.01 -23.92 -0.75
CA MET A 153 -35.97 -23.79 -1.78
C MET A 153 -36.16 -24.77 -2.93
N ALA A 154 -36.55 -26.01 -2.65
CA ALA A 154 -36.80 -27.04 -3.66
C ALA A 154 -37.91 -26.65 -4.67
N ASP A 155 -38.87 -25.83 -4.23
CA ASP A 155 -39.92 -25.27 -5.09
C ASP A 155 -39.49 -23.98 -5.81
N HIS A 156 -38.31 -23.43 -5.49
CA HIS A 156 -37.79 -22.15 -5.98
C HIS A 156 -36.36 -22.26 -6.56
N PRO A 157 -36.12 -23.09 -7.60
CA PRO A 157 -34.78 -23.39 -8.11
C PRO A 157 -34.00 -22.16 -8.62
N ALA A 158 -34.69 -21.10 -9.04
CA ALA A 158 -34.06 -19.85 -9.45
C ALA A 158 -33.37 -19.13 -8.27
N VAL A 159 -33.98 -19.17 -7.08
CA VAL A 159 -33.39 -18.62 -5.86
C VAL A 159 -32.33 -19.57 -5.32
N GLU A 160 -32.63 -20.87 -5.25
CA GLU A 160 -31.72 -21.93 -4.79
C GLU A 160 -30.37 -21.88 -5.52
N SER A 161 -30.37 -21.78 -6.86
CA SER A 161 -29.14 -21.70 -7.66
C SER A 161 -28.30 -20.43 -7.43
N SER A 162 -28.86 -19.44 -6.73
CA SER A 162 -28.18 -18.20 -6.35
C SER A 162 -27.63 -18.27 -4.91
N VAL A 163 -27.96 -19.31 -4.13
CA VAL A 163 -27.43 -19.48 -2.78
C VAL A 163 -25.96 -19.89 -2.84
N TRP A 164 -25.12 -19.15 -2.14
CA TRP A 164 -23.71 -19.48 -1.97
C TRP A 164 -23.48 -20.33 -0.71
N GLY A 165 -24.20 -20.06 0.38
CA GLY A 165 -24.06 -20.84 1.61
C GLY A 165 -25.16 -20.61 2.66
N TYR A 166 -25.13 -21.47 3.68
CA TYR A 166 -26.10 -21.49 4.77
C TYR A 166 -25.39 -21.37 6.12
N GLU A 167 -25.66 -20.29 6.85
CA GLU A 167 -25.16 -20.04 8.20
C GLU A 167 -26.13 -20.55 9.24
N LEU A 168 -25.74 -21.67 9.88
CA LEU A 168 -26.63 -22.52 10.65
C LEU A 168 -27.28 -21.84 11.86
N ALA A 169 -26.58 -20.86 12.45
CA ALA A 169 -27.07 -20.09 13.58
C ALA A 169 -26.31 -18.77 13.73
N ASN A 170 -27.04 -17.67 13.90
CA ASN A 170 -26.50 -16.36 14.23
C ASN A 170 -26.34 -16.20 15.75
N GLU A 171 -25.11 -16.03 16.24
CA GLU A 171 -24.80 -15.68 17.64
C GLU A 171 -25.54 -16.53 18.69
N ALA A 172 -25.33 -17.85 18.66
CA ALA A 172 -25.96 -18.82 19.58
C ALA A 172 -25.46 -18.69 21.03
N ALA A 173 -25.78 -17.58 21.67
CA ALA A 173 -25.24 -17.16 22.95
C ALA A 173 -25.75 -17.88 24.19
N ALA A 174 -26.93 -18.49 24.11
CA ALA A 174 -27.52 -19.14 25.27
C ALA A 174 -26.65 -20.30 25.78
N TYR A 175 -25.85 -20.92 24.92
CA TYR A 175 -24.92 -21.98 25.29
C TYR A 175 -23.82 -21.44 26.22
N GLU A 176 -23.16 -20.34 25.87
CA GLU A 176 -22.15 -19.69 26.73
C GLU A 176 -22.79 -19.16 28.02
N ARG A 177 -23.99 -18.56 27.91
CA ARG A 177 -24.72 -18.08 29.08
C ARG A 177 -24.94 -19.18 30.12
N ALA A 178 -25.20 -20.41 29.69
CA ALA A 178 -25.33 -21.55 30.59
C ALA A 178 -24.05 -21.80 31.40
N VAL A 179 -22.87 -21.59 30.80
CA VAL A 179 -21.55 -21.65 31.45
C VAL A 179 -21.36 -20.49 32.41
N VAL A 180 -21.73 -19.27 32.01
CA VAL A 180 -21.63 -18.07 32.85
C VAL A 180 -22.44 -18.21 34.14
N LEU A 181 -23.66 -18.75 34.02
CA LEU A 181 -24.60 -18.99 35.13
C LEU A 181 -24.29 -20.26 35.93
N ALA A 182 -23.32 -21.06 35.50
CA ALA A 182 -22.96 -22.28 36.21
C ALA A 182 -22.41 -21.98 37.62
N PRO A 183 -22.72 -22.83 38.62
CA PRO A 183 -22.18 -22.66 39.96
C PRO A 183 -20.67 -22.47 39.99
N ARG A 184 -20.20 -21.67 40.95
CA ARG A 184 -18.76 -21.47 41.14
C ARG A 184 -18.07 -22.82 41.37
N GLY A 185 -17.01 -23.09 40.61
CA GLY A 185 -16.27 -24.35 40.66
C GLY A 185 -16.75 -25.42 39.67
N THR A 186 -17.86 -25.21 38.95
CA THR A 186 -18.35 -26.14 37.92
C THR A 186 -18.27 -25.57 36.50
N LYS A 187 -17.70 -24.37 36.31
CA LYS A 187 -17.66 -23.70 35.01
C LYS A 187 -16.95 -24.50 33.92
N GLY A 188 -15.79 -25.10 34.19
CA GLY A 188 -15.10 -25.94 33.20
C GLY A 188 -15.90 -27.18 32.79
N ALA A 189 -16.62 -27.80 33.73
CA ALA A 189 -17.51 -28.93 33.38
C ALA A 189 -18.74 -28.47 32.59
N ALA A 190 -19.26 -27.28 32.86
CA ALA A 190 -20.33 -26.68 32.07
C ALA A 190 -19.83 -26.33 30.66
N GLU A 191 -18.65 -25.73 30.53
CA GLU A 191 -18.04 -25.41 29.24
C GLU A 191 -17.89 -26.65 28.36
N ALA A 192 -17.27 -27.72 28.87
CA ALA A 192 -17.16 -28.98 28.14
C ALA A 192 -18.52 -29.51 27.67
N ARG A 193 -19.53 -29.52 28.55
CA ARG A 193 -20.89 -29.96 28.22
C ARG A 193 -21.54 -29.11 27.13
N PHE A 194 -21.42 -27.78 27.21
CA PHE A 194 -22.16 -26.89 26.32
C PHE A 194 -21.44 -26.65 24.98
N VAL A 195 -20.11 -26.74 24.94
CA VAL A 195 -19.36 -26.81 23.69
C VAL A 195 -19.68 -28.11 22.94
N GLU A 196 -19.74 -29.24 23.65
CA GLU A 196 -20.19 -30.52 23.08
C GLU A 196 -21.61 -30.41 22.51
N LEU A 197 -22.54 -29.84 23.29
CA LEU A 197 -23.93 -29.67 22.88
C LEU A 197 -24.05 -28.78 21.63
N TYR A 198 -23.32 -27.66 21.61
CA TYR A 198 -23.28 -26.76 20.47
C TYR A 198 -22.81 -27.46 19.20
N ALA A 199 -21.69 -28.19 19.27
CA ALA A 199 -21.15 -28.91 18.12
C ALA A 199 -22.11 -29.97 17.59
N ARG A 200 -22.77 -30.73 18.48
CA ARG A 200 -23.80 -31.70 18.07
C ARG A 200 -25.00 -31.03 17.39
N HIS A 201 -25.47 -29.91 17.92
CA HIS A 201 -26.59 -29.18 17.33
C HIS A 201 -26.25 -28.59 15.97
N MET A 202 -25.05 -28.01 15.81
CA MET A 202 -24.61 -27.51 14.51
C MET A 202 -24.47 -28.65 13.49
N ALA A 203 -23.95 -29.82 13.90
CA ALA A 203 -23.90 -31.00 13.03
C ALA A 203 -25.30 -31.46 12.59
N GLU A 204 -26.29 -31.47 13.49
CA GLU A 204 -27.68 -31.82 13.16
C GLU A 204 -28.29 -30.83 12.16
N LEU A 205 -28.07 -29.52 12.35
CA LEU A 205 -28.56 -28.52 11.40
C LEU A 205 -27.85 -28.63 10.04
N ALA A 206 -26.55 -28.94 10.02
CA ALA A 206 -25.81 -29.20 8.78
C ALA A 206 -26.40 -30.39 8.03
N GLU A 207 -26.72 -31.49 8.71
CA GLU A 207 -27.33 -32.68 8.11
C GLU A 207 -28.69 -32.35 7.45
N VAL A 208 -29.52 -31.51 8.08
CA VAL A 208 -30.81 -31.07 7.50
C VAL A 208 -30.62 -30.38 6.15
N VAL A 209 -29.60 -29.53 6.02
CA VAL A 209 -29.27 -28.80 4.80
C VAL A 209 -28.63 -29.74 3.77
N GLN A 210 -27.58 -30.46 4.14
CA GLN A 210 -26.78 -31.28 3.23
C GLN A 210 -27.57 -32.45 2.63
N THR A 211 -28.54 -33.01 3.35
CA THR A 211 -29.42 -34.07 2.81
C THR A 211 -30.36 -33.59 1.70
N ARG A 212 -30.50 -32.27 1.53
CA ARG A 212 -31.34 -31.65 0.48
C ARG A 212 -30.50 -30.95 -0.58
N GLN A 213 -29.30 -30.49 -0.24
CA GLN A 213 -28.39 -29.83 -1.16
C GLN A 213 -26.93 -30.27 -0.93
N ASP A 214 -26.47 -31.23 -1.74
CA ASP A 214 -25.17 -31.89 -1.59
C ASP A 214 -23.95 -30.96 -1.83
N ASP A 215 -24.12 -29.85 -2.56
CA ASP A 215 -23.07 -28.90 -2.93
C ASP A 215 -23.07 -27.61 -2.08
N ALA A 216 -23.93 -27.53 -1.07
CA ALA A 216 -24.07 -26.37 -0.21
C ALA A 216 -22.80 -26.09 0.60
N ARG A 217 -22.37 -24.82 0.67
CA ARG A 217 -21.44 -24.37 1.71
C ARG A 217 -22.18 -24.22 3.04
N ILE A 218 -21.59 -24.75 4.10
CA ILE A 218 -22.18 -24.75 5.43
C ILE A 218 -21.30 -23.90 6.34
N LEU A 219 -21.87 -22.78 6.79
CA LEU A 219 -21.19 -21.82 7.64
C LEU A 219 -21.49 -22.14 9.10
N VAL A 220 -20.45 -22.43 9.87
CA VAL A 220 -20.55 -22.73 11.29
C VAL A 220 -19.80 -21.68 12.09
N GLY A 221 -20.52 -20.99 12.98
CA GLY A 221 -19.93 -19.97 13.84
C GLY A 221 -18.94 -20.54 14.84
N GLY A 222 -17.95 -19.73 15.24
CA GLY A 222 -17.19 -19.99 16.46
C GLY A 222 -18.07 -19.92 17.72
N TRP A 223 -17.62 -20.57 18.80
CA TRP A 223 -18.28 -20.55 20.10
C TRP A 223 -18.45 -19.12 20.68
N ALA A 224 -19.49 -18.91 21.51
CA ALA A 224 -19.69 -17.75 22.39
C ALA A 224 -19.58 -16.34 21.75
N TYR A 225 -20.59 -15.95 20.95
CA TYR A 225 -20.67 -14.66 20.24
C TYR A 225 -19.52 -14.41 19.24
N SER A 226 -19.07 -15.52 18.65
CA SER A 226 -18.25 -15.61 17.43
C SER A 226 -16.74 -15.54 17.63
N ALA A 227 -16.06 -16.49 16.98
CA ALA A 227 -14.60 -16.70 16.87
C ALA A 227 -13.84 -17.35 18.05
N ARG A 228 -14.49 -17.92 19.08
CA ARG A 228 -13.77 -18.73 20.10
C ARG A 228 -13.46 -20.16 19.65
N PHE A 229 -12.59 -20.31 18.66
CA PHE A 229 -12.19 -21.62 18.10
C PHE A 229 -11.23 -22.41 18.99
N VAL A 230 -10.43 -21.71 19.82
CA VAL A 230 -9.54 -22.35 20.80
C VAL A 230 -10.35 -23.23 21.76
N ASP A 231 -11.47 -22.72 22.28
CA ASP A 231 -12.34 -23.48 23.18
C ASP A 231 -12.94 -24.72 22.50
N MET A 232 -13.24 -24.65 21.21
CA MET A 232 -13.72 -25.79 20.43
C MET A 232 -12.63 -26.84 20.19
N ALA A 233 -11.36 -26.41 20.09
CA ALA A 233 -10.21 -27.31 19.97
C ALA A 233 -9.83 -27.97 21.30
N GLU A 234 -10.12 -27.34 22.44
CA GLU A 234 -9.80 -27.86 23.77
C GLU A 234 -10.87 -28.78 24.37
N ASN A 235 -12.14 -28.64 23.95
CA ASN A 235 -13.26 -29.41 24.47
C ASN A 235 -13.64 -30.58 23.55
N MET A 236 -14.12 -31.68 24.14
CA MET A 236 -14.30 -32.95 23.43
C MET A 236 -15.77 -33.26 23.10
N VAL A 237 -16.01 -33.82 21.92
CA VAL A 237 -17.24 -34.53 21.54
C VAL A 237 -16.89 -36.01 21.40
N GLY A 238 -17.23 -36.82 22.40
CA GLY A 238 -16.81 -38.22 22.45
C GLY A 238 -15.29 -38.38 22.47
N ALA A 239 -14.71 -38.85 21.36
CA ALA A 239 -13.27 -39.11 21.23
C ALA A 239 -12.50 -38.05 20.43
N GLN A 240 -13.21 -37.05 19.89
CA GLN A 240 -12.65 -35.98 19.05
C GLN A 240 -12.79 -34.63 19.75
N THR A 241 -12.00 -33.64 19.33
CA THR A 241 -12.27 -32.25 19.70
C THR A 241 -13.60 -31.82 19.07
N ALA A 242 -14.28 -30.81 19.62
CA ALA A 242 -15.53 -30.31 19.03
C ALA A 242 -15.30 -29.76 17.61
N LEU A 243 -14.11 -29.21 17.38
CA LEU A 243 -13.68 -28.70 16.08
C LEU A 243 -13.49 -29.85 15.07
N ASP A 244 -12.75 -30.90 15.42
CA ASP A 244 -12.55 -32.07 14.54
C ASP A 244 -13.85 -32.85 14.32
N TYR A 245 -14.72 -32.91 15.33
CA TYR A 245 -16.05 -33.51 15.19
C TYR A 245 -16.86 -32.78 14.10
N LEU A 246 -16.91 -31.45 14.11
CA LEU A 246 -17.62 -30.69 13.07
C LEU A 246 -16.97 -30.82 11.69
N ARG A 247 -15.64 -30.85 11.60
CA ARG A 247 -14.93 -31.15 10.34
C ARG A 247 -15.38 -32.50 9.77
N ASP A 248 -15.48 -33.52 10.62
CA ASP A 248 -15.91 -34.86 10.21
C ASP A 248 -17.40 -34.92 9.82
N GLN A 249 -18.26 -34.19 10.53
CA GLN A 249 -19.70 -34.19 10.24
C GLN A 249 -20.06 -33.40 8.97
N VAL A 250 -19.42 -32.25 8.76
CA VAL A 250 -19.75 -31.33 7.64
C VAL A 250 -18.90 -31.62 6.40
N GLY A 251 -17.64 -32.02 6.59
CA GLY A 251 -16.70 -32.31 5.50
C GLY A 251 -16.25 -31.07 4.72
N ALA A 252 -15.99 -31.24 3.42
CA ALA A 252 -15.43 -30.19 2.55
C ALA A 252 -16.37 -28.98 2.32
N ALA A 253 -17.63 -29.07 2.75
CA ALA A 253 -18.59 -27.99 2.69
C ALA A 253 -18.39 -26.93 3.79
N LEU A 254 -17.61 -27.26 4.82
CA LEU A 254 -17.44 -26.43 6.02
C LEU A 254 -16.71 -25.11 5.70
N VAL A 255 -17.32 -24.01 6.13
CA VAL A 255 -16.71 -22.69 6.21
C VAL A 255 -16.88 -22.20 7.64
N TRP A 256 -15.81 -21.74 8.28
CA TRP A 256 -15.91 -21.17 9.62
C TRP A 256 -16.40 -19.72 9.55
N ALA A 257 -17.40 -19.41 10.37
CA ALA A 257 -17.98 -18.07 10.44
C ALA A 257 -17.55 -17.35 11.73
N ALA A 258 -17.35 -16.04 11.61
CA ALA A 258 -17.04 -15.17 12.72
C ALA A 258 -17.70 -13.79 12.57
N HIS A 259 -18.04 -13.17 13.68
CA HIS A 259 -18.42 -11.76 13.74
C HIS A 259 -17.25 -11.02 14.35
N LEU A 260 -16.88 -9.90 13.74
CA LEU A 260 -15.77 -9.09 14.18
C LEU A 260 -16.16 -7.62 14.15
N TYR A 261 -16.37 -7.07 15.34
CA TYR A 261 -16.76 -5.68 15.56
C TYR A 261 -15.66 -4.90 16.27
N PRO A 262 -15.59 -3.57 16.08
CA PRO A 262 -14.73 -2.71 16.89
C PRO A 262 -14.98 -2.92 18.39
N GLY A 263 -13.92 -3.17 19.15
CA GLY A 263 -14.02 -3.49 20.59
C GLY A 263 -14.17 -4.98 20.91
N TRP A 264 -14.22 -5.85 19.91
CA TRP A 264 -14.07 -7.29 20.12
C TRP A 264 -12.67 -7.59 20.71
N HIS A 265 -12.62 -8.37 21.80
CA HIS A 265 -11.40 -8.59 22.60
C HIS A 265 -10.66 -7.31 23.07
N SER A 266 -11.39 -6.24 23.44
CA SER A 266 -10.90 -4.91 23.87
C SER A 266 -9.92 -4.84 25.06
N GLY A 267 -9.32 -5.94 25.50
CA GLY A 267 -8.46 -6.01 26.68
C GLY A 267 -6.96 -5.91 26.43
N THR A 268 -6.46 -6.10 25.20
CA THR A 268 -5.02 -6.37 24.98
C THR A 268 -4.36 -5.78 23.74
N ALA A 269 -5.08 -5.52 22.63
CA ALA A 269 -4.46 -5.05 21.40
C ALA A 269 -4.34 -3.51 21.37
N GLN A 270 -3.13 -3.02 21.11
CA GLN A 270 -2.76 -1.61 21.01
C GLN A 270 -2.07 -1.44 19.65
N GLY A 271 -2.77 -0.88 18.67
CA GLY A 271 -2.31 -0.75 17.28
C GLY A 271 -2.73 -1.91 16.35
N PRO A 272 -2.59 -1.73 15.02
CA PRO A 272 -2.93 -2.73 14.00
C PRO A 272 -2.15 -4.05 14.12
N GLU A 273 -0.85 -4.00 14.44
CA GLU A 273 0.00 -5.21 14.53
C GLU A 273 -0.41 -6.10 15.69
N ALA A 274 -0.73 -5.48 16.83
CA ALA A 274 -1.23 -6.20 18.00
C ALA A 274 -2.62 -6.81 17.74
N MET A 275 -3.44 -6.14 16.93
CA MET A 275 -4.74 -6.64 16.49
C MET A 275 -4.59 -7.84 15.55
N ILE A 276 -3.70 -7.74 14.55
CA ILE A 276 -3.32 -8.85 13.68
C ILE A 276 -2.85 -10.05 14.48
N ALA A 277 -1.93 -9.86 15.43
CA ALA A 277 -1.43 -10.95 16.29
C ALA A 277 -2.55 -11.60 17.12
N ALA A 278 -3.55 -10.82 17.54
CA ALA A 278 -4.72 -11.36 18.23
C ALA A 278 -5.59 -12.21 17.29
N PHE A 279 -5.82 -11.77 16.05
CA PHE A 279 -6.55 -12.57 15.06
C PHE A 279 -5.81 -13.87 14.69
N GLU A 280 -4.49 -13.81 14.54
CA GLU A 280 -3.67 -15.01 14.32
C GLU A 280 -3.84 -16.02 15.44
N ALA A 281 -3.80 -15.58 16.70
CA ALA A 281 -3.98 -16.47 17.85
C ALA A 281 -5.39 -17.09 17.90
N VAL A 282 -6.41 -16.32 17.56
CA VAL A 282 -7.81 -16.74 17.55
C VAL A 282 -8.07 -17.79 16.45
N PHE A 283 -7.57 -17.54 15.24
CA PHE A 283 -7.82 -18.40 14.08
C PHE A 283 -6.81 -19.55 13.95
N ALA A 284 -5.71 -19.55 14.71
CA ALA A 284 -4.70 -20.62 14.67
C ALA A 284 -5.26 -22.07 14.71
N PRO A 285 -6.30 -22.40 15.52
CA PRO A 285 -6.87 -23.77 15.52
C PRO A 285 -7.52 -24.20 14.20
N LEU A 286 -7.92 -23.24 13.36
CA LEU A 286 -8.57 -23.50 12.08
C LEU A 286 -7.57 -23.98 11.03
N GLY A 287 -6.29 -23.65 11.15
CA GLY A 287 -5.25 -24.04 10.21
C GLY A 287 -5.53 -23.50 8.81
N GLU A 288 -5.83 -24.41 7.88
CA GLU A 288 -6.06 -24.10 6.45
C GLU A 288 -7.54 -24.10 6.06
N ASP A 289 -8.44 -24.18 7.03
CA ASP A 289 -9.89 -24.16 6.81
C ASP A 289 -10.37 -22.78 6.34
N ASP A 290 -11.39 -22.75 5.48
CA ASP A 290 -11.96 -21.51 4.96
C ASP A 290 -12.66 -20.68 6.06
N ILE A 291 -12.51 -19.35 6.01
CA ILE A 291 -13.07 -18.42 7.00
C ILE A 291 -13.84 -17.30 6.30
N LEU A 292 -15.07 -17.06 6.74
CA LEU A 292 -15.86 -15.90 6.36
C LEU A 292 -16.23 -15.09 7.61
N LEU A 293 -15.86 -13.81 7.64
CA LEU A 293 -16.40 -12.88 8.61
C LEU A 293 -17.82 -12.52 8.18
N THR A 294 -18.84 -13.13 8.80
CA THR A 294 -20.25 -12.98 8.42
C THR A 294 -20.87 -11.68 8.92
N GLU A 295 -20.21 -10.99 9.85
CA GLU A 295 -20.51 -9.61 10.21
C GLU A 295 -19.24 -8.85 10.61
N THR A 296 -18.98 -7.71 9.97
CA THR A 296 -18.04 -6.69 10.41
C THR A 296 -18.62 -5.30 10.19
N SER A 297 -18.17 -4.28 10.92
CA SER A 297 -18.64 -2.93 10.72
C SER A 297 -17.63 -1.92 11.20
N LEU A 298 -17.53 -0.79 10.52
CA LEU A 298 -16.84 0.37 11.05
C LEU A 298 -17.82 1.54 11.14
N SER A 299 -17.88 2.19 12.31
CA SER A 299 -18.66 3.43 12.44
C SER A 299 -17.88 4.54 11.77
N GLY A 300 -18.38 5.08 10.65
CA GLY A 300 -17.68 6.14 9.92
C GLY A 300 -17.23 7.30 10.81
N ALA A 301 -18.13 7.72 11.72
CA ALA A 301 -17.85 8.83 12.63
C ALA A 301 -16.66 8.59 13.57
N LEU A 302 -16.30 7.32 13.83
CA LEU A 302 -15.17 6.93 14.67
C LEU A 302 -13.91 6.61 13.84
N ILE A 303 -14.03 6.34 12.55
CA ILE A 303 -12.88 6.01 11.69
C ILE A 303 -12.00 7.24 11.50
N ASN A 304 -12.63 8.38 11.21
CA ASN A 304 -11.92 9.63 11.00
C ASN A 304 -11.69 10.37 12.35
N ASP A 305 -12.14 9.78 13.49
CA ASP A 305 -12.03 10.40 14.82
C ASP A 305 -10.70 10.02 15.44
N PHE A 306 -9.67 10.64 14.88
CA PHE A 306 -8.32 10.51 15.37
C PHE A 306 -8.12 11.17 16.73
N SER A 307 -9.14 11.77 17.37
CA SER A 307 -9.02 12.20 18.76
C SER A 307 -8.99 11.03 19.75
N LEU A 308 -9.24 9.81 19.27
CA LEU A 308 -9.27 8.59 20.05
C LEU A 308 -7.96 7.79 19.80
N PRO A 309 -7.00 7.78 20.75
CA PRO A 309 -5.67 7.20 20.55
C PRO A 309 -5.68 5.67 20.41
N ASP A 310 -6.78 5.02 20.82
CA ASP A 310 -6.95 3.56 20.80
C ASP A 310 -8.27 3.18 20.11
N SER A 311 -8.63 3.86 19.02
CA SER A 311 -9.84 3.54 18.27
C SER A 311 -9.71 2.16 17.62
N MET A 312 -10.37 1.15 18.22
CA MET A 312 -10.48 -0.19 17.62
C MET A 312 -11.08 -0.14 16.21
N THR A 313 -11.87 0.89 15.90
CA THR A 313 -12.42 1.10 14.56
C THR A 313 -11.31 1.41 13.56
N THR A 314 -10.40 2.32 13.89
CA THR A 314 -9.26 2.70 13.04
C THR A 314 -8.28 1.54 12.90
N HIS A 315 -7.99 0.81 13.98
CA HIS A 315 -7.14 -0.39 13.87
C HIS A 315 -7.77 -1.45 12.98
N LEU A 316 -9.07 -1.73 13.12
CA LEU A 316 -9.75 -2.74 12.31
C LEU A 316 -9.77 -2.37 10.82
N ALA A 317 -9.93 -1.08 10.48
CA ALA A 317 -9.74 -0.58 9.11
C ALA A 317 -8.37 -0.97 8.53
N ARG A 318 -7.30 -0.76 9.31
CA ARG A 318 -5.91 -1.07 8.92
C ARG A 318 -5.61 -2.57 8.79
N THR A 319 -6.47 -3.44 9.34
CA THR A 319 -6.28 -4.90 9.25
C THR A 319 -6.97 -5.55 8.04
N GLN A 320 -7.69 -4.78 7.20
CA GLN A 320 -8.44 -5.33 6.08
C GLN A 320 -7.56 -6.08 5.07
N GLU A 321 -6.38 -5.55 4.77
CA GLU A 321 -5.38 -6.18 3.89
C GLU A 321 -4.94 -7.54 4.41
N TRP A 322 -4.77 -7.67 5.74
CA TRP A 322 -4.39 -8.92 6.37
C TRP A 322 -5.47 -10.01 6.22
N PHE A 323 -6.76 -9.63 6.21
CA PHE A 323 -7.85 -10.57 5.90
C PHE A 323 -7.76 -11.04 4.45
N ALA A 324 -7.57 -10.12 3.51
CA ALA A 324 -7.48 -10.43 2.09
C ALA A 324 -6.30 -11.38 1.78
N ASP A 325 -5.11 -11.12 2.34
CA ASP A 325 -3.92 -11.98 2.19
C ASP A 325 -4.14 -13.43 2.62
N ARG A 326 -5.03 -13.65 3.60
CA ARG A 326 -5.36 -14.99 4.12
C ARG A 326 -6.55 -15.62 3.41
N GLY A 327 -7.11 -14.93 2.42
CA GLY A 327 -8.34 -15.36 1.76
C GLY A 327 -9.54 -15.37 2.70
N ILE A 328 -9.53 -14.56 3.76
CA ILE A 328 -10.66 -14.43 4.69
C ILE A 328 -11.69 -13.50 4.04
N GLY A 329 -12.89 -14.01 3.80
CA GLY A 329 -13.98 -13.21 3.25
C GLY A 329 -14.58 -12.26 4.29
N VAL A 330 -15.21 -11.17 3.83
CA VAL A 330 -15.74 -10.13 4.72
C VAL A 330 -17.18 -9.75 4.35
N THR A 331 -18.05 -9.68 5.36
CA THR A 331 -19.44 -9.24 5.23
C THR A 331 -19.68 -7.97 6.04
N TRP A 332 -20.17 -6.91 5.40
CA TRP A 332 -20.43 -5.63 6.09
C TRP A 332 -21.80 -5.59 6.77
N PHE A 333 -21.82 -5.12 8.02
CA PHE A 333 -22.97 -4.97 8.89
C PHE A 333 -23.14 -3.51 9.33
N SER A 334 -24.32 -2.92 9.27
CA SER A 334 -25.42 -3.30 8.40
C SER A 334 -25.14 -2.78 6.99
N GLY A 335 -25.59 -3.51 5.96
CA GLY A 335 -25.41 -3.09 4.58
C GLY A 335 -26.33 -1.94 4.17
N ALA A 336 -27.58 -1.97 4.62
CA ALA A 336 -28.62 -1.09 4.12
C ALA A 336 -29.66 -0.67 5.18
N GLU A 337 -30.27 0.49 4.95
CA GLU A 337 -31.49 1.05 5.56
C GLU A 337 -31.42 1.50 7.02
N ALA A 338 -30.68 0.81 7.89
CA ALA A 338 -30.57 1.21 9.29
C ALA A 338 -29.28 0.73 9.93
N GLY A 339 -28.70 1.54 10.81
CA GLY A 339 -27.48 1.22 11.54
C GLY A 339 -26.48 2.37 11.54
N ALA A 340 -25.53 2.32 12.47
CA ALA A 340 -24.46 3.31 12.58
C ALA A 340 -23.38 3.19 11.48
N SER A 341 -23.37 2.06 10.76
CA SER A 341 -22.42 1.75 9.68
C SER A 341 -23.11 1.43 8.36
N SER A 342 -24.40 1.78 8.26
CA SER A 342 -25.22 1.49 7.08
C SER A 342 -24.70 2.22 5.84
N LEU A 343 -24.53 1.50 4.73
CA LEU A 343 -23.92 2.07 3.54
C LEU A 343 -24.92 2.91 2.75
N VAL A 344 -26.12 2.36 2.52
CA VAL A 344 -27.11 2.94 1.62
C VAL A 344 -28.55 2.78 2.12
N SER A 345 -29.42 3.70 1.72
CA SER A 345 -30.87 3.55 1.71
C SER A 345 -31.41 3.83 0.30
N VAL A 346 -32.39 3.05 -0.14
CA VAL A 346 -33.08 3.18 -1.42
C VAL A 346 -34.47 3.75 -1.12
N ASP A 347 -34.68 5.02 -1.46
CA ASP A 347 -35.98 5.66 -1.26
C ASP A 347 -37.05 5.02 -2.16
N SER A 348 -38.33 5.11 -1.77
CA SER A 348 -39.48 4.58 -2.55
C SER A 348 -39.60 5.06 -4.01
N ASP A 349 -38.90 6.13 -4.40
CA ASP A 349 -38.81 6.63 -5.78
C ASP A 349 -37.58 6.11 -6.55
N GLY A 350 -36.77 5.26 -5.93
CA GLY A 350 -35.52 4.72 -6.43
C GLY A 350 -34.31 5.63 -6.24
N SER A 351 -34.46 6.79 -5.58
CA SER A 351 -33.32 7.66 -5.30
C SER A 351 -32.42 7.08 -4.20
N LEU A 352 -31.11 7.27 -4.37
CA LEU A 352 -30.10 6.70 -3.48
C LEU A 352 -29.68 7.71 -2.40
N ARG A 353 -29.60 7.24 -1.16
CA ARG A 353 -29.02 7.98 -0.04
C ARG A 353 -27.90 7.18 0.59
N TYR A 354 -26.68 7.69 0.54
CA TYR A 354 -25.55 7.11 1.26
C TYR A 354 -25.51 7.69 2.66
N LEU A 355 -25.61 6.81 3.66
CA LEU A 355 -25.89 7.20 5.03
C LEU A 355 -24.63 7.52 5.82
N HIS A 356 -23.52 6.87 5.47
CA HIS A 356 -22.22 6.96 6.16
C HIS A 356 -21.10 6.79 5.13
N GLN A 357 -20.54 7.90 4.63
CA GLN A 357 -19.59 7.90 3.51
C GLN A 357 -18.26 7.26 3.88
N HIS A 358 -17.76 7.50 5.10
CA HIS A 358 -16.55 6.83 5.58
C HIS A 358 -16.77 5.32 5.69
N SER A 359 -17.89 4.86 6.26
CA SER A 359 -18.20 3.42 6.30
C SER A 359 -18.27 2.81 4.90
N LEU A 360 -18.83 3.53 3.92
CA LEU A 360 -18.83 3.10 2.51
C LEU A 360 -17.41 2.97 1.95
N ALA A 361 -16.55 3.96 2.19
CA ALA A 361 -15.18 3.95 1.71
C ALA A 361 -14.42 2.70 2.17
N PHE A 362 -14.50 2.36 3.45
CA PHE A 362 -13.82 1.19 4.01
C PHE A 362 -14.50 -0.14 3.71
N ALA A 363 -15.82 -0.15 3.47
CA ALA A 363 -16.50 -1.36 3.00
C ALA A 363 -16.04 -1.71 1.58
N LEU A 364 -16.04 -0.72 0.68
CA LEU A 364 -15.58 -0.90 -0.68
C LEU A 364 -14.06 -1.17 -0.76
N ASN A 365 -13.26 -0.64 0.17
CA ASN A 365 -11.86 -1.03 0.31
C ASN A 365 -11.74 -2.53 0.59
N ALA A 366 -12.40 -3.03 1.63
CA ALA A 366 -12.41 -4.46 1.97
C ALA A 366 -12.85 -5.35 0.79
N PHE A 367 -13.78 -4.86 -0.03
CA PHE A 367 -14.32 -5.59 -1.18
C PHE A 367 -13.49 -5.51 -2.46
N SER A 368 -12.40 -4.74 -2.47
CA SER A 368 -11.55 -4.54 -3.67
C SER A 368 -10.12 -5.05 -3.50
N LEU A 369 -9.77 -5.59 -2.33
CA LEU A 369 -8.47 -6.16 -2.02
C LEU A 369 -8.26 -7.58 -2.58
N ASP A 370 -9.24 -8.15 -3.29
CA ASP A 370 -9.16 -9.49 -3.86
C ASP A 370 -8.29 -9.56 -5.13
N ASP A 371 -8.02 -10.78 -5.61
CA ASP A 371 -7.22 -10.99 -6.81
C ASP A 371 -7.91 -10.37 -8.03
N ALA A 372 -7.15 -9.59 -8.82
CA ALA A 372 -7.65 -8.96 -10.03
C ALA A 372 -8.23 -10.02 -11.00
N PRO A 373 -9.46 -9.82 -11.52
CA PRO A 373 -9.97 -10.64 -12.61
C PRO A 373 -8.97 -10.61 -13.77
N ALA A 374 -8.71 -11.73 -14.44
CA ALA A 374 -7.67 -11.82 -15.49
C ALA A 374 -7.79 -10.78 -16.62
N ALA A 375 -8.97 -10.17 -16.81
CA ALA A 375 -9.21 -9.10 -17.78
C ALA A 375 -8.69 -7.72 -17.33
N HIS A 376 -8.36 -7.57 -16.05
CA HIS A 376 -7.91 -6.35 -15.38
C HIS A 376 -6.57 -6.57 -14.66
N ALA A 377 -5.70 -7.41 -15.22
CA ALA A 377 -4.39 -7.73 -14.64
C ALA A 377 -3.24 -6.88 -15.21
N GLY A 378 -3.53 -5.80 -15.92
CA GLY A 378 -2.52 -4.96 -16.54
C GLY A 378 -3.00 -3.52 -16.70
N ASN A 379 -2.05 -2.61 -16.80
CA ASN A 379 -2.21 -1.16 -16.66
C ASN A 379 -3.39 -0.56 -17.45
N GLN A 380 -4.23 0.21 -16.77
CA GLN A 380 -5.47 0.82 -17.25
C GLN A 380 -5.51 2.31 -16.91
N VAL A 381 -6.27 3.06 -17.71
CA VAL A 381 -6.68 4.42 -17.39
C VAL A 381 -8.17 4.42 -17.10
N ILE A 382 -8.54 4.81 -15.88
CA ILE A 382 -9.89 4.66 -15.34
C ILE A 382 -10.41 6.02 -14.93
N HIS A 383 -11.61 6.35 -15.39
CA HIS A 383 -12.33 7.53 -14.96
C HIS A 383 -13.50 7.10 -14.07
N ALA A 384 -13.65 7.78 -12.93
CA ALA A 384 -14.68 7.46 -11.95
C ALA A 384 -16.08 7.43 -12.57
N SER A 385 -16.82 6.35 -12.32
CA SER A 385 -18.22 6.22 -12.73
C SER A 385 -19.10 7.08 -11.83
N LEU A 386 -19.66 8.15 -12.39
CA LEU A 386 -20.48 9.11 -11.65
C LEU A 386 -21.93 8.68 -11.50
N ARG A 387 -22.49 8.84 -10.30
CA ARG A 387 -23.91 8.60 -9.99
C ARG A 387 -24.47 9.71 -9.12
N ALA A 388 -25.72 10.11 -9.37
CA ALA A 388 -26.42 11.06 -8.53
C ALA A 388 -26.86 10.36 -7.23
N ALA A 389 -26.58 10.98 -6.09
CA ALA A 389 -26.98 10.46 -4.78
C ALA A 389 -27.02 11.58 -3.74
N LYS A 390 -27.81 11.41 -2.68
CA LYS A 390 -27.67 12.26 -1.49
C LYS A 390 -26.64 11.61 -0.57
N LEU A 391 -25.71 12.41 -0.11
CA LEU A 391 -24.59 11.99 0.72
C LEU A 391 -24.77 12.61 2.09
N ARG A 392 -24.59 11.83 3.15
CA ARG A 392 -24.68 12.34 4.51
C ARG A 392 -23.27 12.59 5.02
N ASN A 393 -22.95 13.86 5.25
CA ASN A 393 -21.67 14.22 5.83
C ASN A 393 -21.71 13.93 7.33
N GLU A 394 -20.79 13.07 7.77
CA GLU A 394 -20.58 12.72 9.16
C GLU A 394 -19.87 13.87 9.87
N ALA A 395 -20.64 14.83 10.36
CA ALA A 395 -20.05 15.95 11.09
C ALA A 395 -19.39 15.49 12.39
N TYR A 396 -18.09 15.79 12.55
CA TYR A 396 -17.29 15.65 13.79
C TYR A 396 -17.95 16.28 15.03
N ASP A 397 -18.80 17.30 14.82
CA ASP A 397 -19.39 18.13 15.86
C ASP A 397 -20.91 17.93 16.04
N GLY A 398 -21.47 16.83 15.52
CA GLY A 398 -22.83 16.37 15.83
C GLY A 398 -23.96 17.11 15.10
N GLY A 399 -23.65 17.94 14.11
CA GLY A 399 -24.61 18.58 13.21
C GLY A 399 -24.74 17.86 11.86
N LEU A 400 -25.25 16.63 11.84
CA LEU A 400 -25.34 15.81 10.61
C LEU A 400 -26.16 16.55 9.52
N THR A 401 -25.50 16.97 8.44
CA THR A 401 -26.12 17.58 7.27
C THR A 401 -25.87 16.73 6.04
N MET A 402 -26.71 16.89 5.01
CA MET A 402 -26.43 16.28 3.72
C MET A 402 -25.34 17.09 3.03
N ASP A 403 -24.37 16.40 2.47
CA ASP A 403 -23.33 16.98 1.65
C ASP A 403 -23.97 17.78 0.49
N PRO A 404 -23.52 19.02 0.24
CA PRO A 404 -23.94 19.78 -0.94
C PRO A 404 -23.58 19.08 -2.26
N VAL A 405 -22.57 18.21 -2.26
CA VAL A 405 -22.22 17.35 -3.37
C VAL A 405 -23.26 16.25 -3.46
N HIS A 406 -23.96 16.19 -4.60
CA HIS A 406 -25.05 15.25 -4.84
C HIS A 406 -24.67 14.16 -5.84
N LYS A 407 -23.39 13.79 -5.86
CA LYS A 407 -22.86 12.73 -6.70
C LYS A 407 -21.75 11.97 -5.99
N ILE A 408 -21.66 10.68 -6.31
CA ILE A 408 -20.50 9.85 -6.01
C ILE A 408 -19.77 9.49 -7.30
N GLY A 409 -18.46 9.36 -7.23
CA GLY A 409 -17.63 8.73 -8.26
C GLY A 409 -17.03 7.44 -7.71
N THR A 410 -16.97 6.37 -8.50
CA THR A 410 -16.37 5.09 -8.07
C THR A 410 -15.39 4.59 -9.14
N GLY A 411 -14.23 4.09 -8.73
CA GLY A 411 -13.20 3.53 -9.61
C GLY A 411 -12.35 2.47 -8.92
N PHE A 412 -12.00 1.40 -9.63
CA PHE A 412 -11.27 0.24 -9.12
C PHE A 412 -10.23 -0.18 -10.18
N GLY A 413 -8.94 -0.15 -9.86
CA GLY A 413 -7.87 -0.57 -10.79
C GLY A 413 -7.72 -2.10 -10.89
N HIS A 414 -7.87 -2.78 -9.75
CA HIS A 414 -7.68 -4.23 -9.60
C HIS A 414 -6.22 -4.66 -9.73
N GLY A 415 -5.62 -4.64 -10.93
CA GLY A 415 -4.28 -5.18 -11.13
C GLY A 415 -3.50 -4.53 -12.27
N GLY A 416 -2.20 -4.38 -12.06
CA GLY A 416 -1.31 -3.62 -12.94
C GLY A 416 -1.10 -2.20 -12.40
N ASN A 417 -0.24 -1.43 -13.06
CA ASN A 417 0.04 -0.05 -12.66
C ASN A 417 -0.97 0.88 -13.34
N ASP A 418 -2.07 1.17 -12.66
CA ASP A 418 -3.22 1.88 -13.17
C ASP A 418 -3.14 3.39 -12.96
N THR A 419 -4.01 4.12 -13.65
CA THR A 419 -4.20 5.56 -13.44
C THR A 419 -5.68 5.86 -13.31
N LEU A 420 -6.10 6.26 -12.12
CA LEU A 420 -7.48 6.55 -11.75
C LEU A 420 -7.69 8.06 -11.63
N PHE A 421 -8.79 8.55 -12.23
CA PHE A 421 -9.20 9.95 -12.16
C PHE A 421 -10.60 10.08 -11.56
N GLY A 422 -10.69 10.86 -10.48
CA GLY A 422 -11.92 11.32 -9.87
C GLY A 422 -12.76 12.17 -10.83
N GLY A 423 -14.08 12.12 -10.65
CA GLY A 423 -15.00 12.96 -11.39
C GLY A 423 -15.31 14.24 -10.62
N THR A 424 -15.37 15.36 -11.34
CA THR A 424 -15.70 16.67 -10.76
C THR A 424 -17.10 16.70 -10.16
N ALA A 425 -17.29 17.50 -9.10
CA ALA A 425 -18.52 17.71 -8.36
C ALA A 425 -19.14 16.41 -7.84
N ALA A 426 -18.28 15.50 -7.38
CA ALA A 426 -18.61 14.23 -6.77
C ALA A 426 -17.59 13.90 -5.67
N ASN A 427 -18.04 13.26 -4.59
CA ASN A 427 -17.12 12.62 -3.65
C ASN A 427 -16.70 11.29 -4.27
N ASN A 428 -15.42 11.11 -4.52
CA ASN A 428 -14.88 9.96 -5.24
C ASN A 428 -14.40 8.88 -4.28
N PHE A 429 -14.62 7.62 -4.65
CA PHE A 429 -14.20 6.42 -3.94
C PHE A 429 -13.33 5.62 -4.92
N LEU A 430 -12.02 5.78 -4.81
CA LEU A 430 -11.04 5.27 -5.76
C LEU A 430 -10.09 4.28 -5.07
N TYR A 431 -9.89 3.13 -5.70
CA TYR A 431 -9.10 2.01 -5.19
C TYR A 431 -8.10 1.59 -6.27
N GLY A 432 -6.80 1.72 -6.00
CA GLY A 432 -5.72 1.35 -6.92
C GLY A 432 -5.75 -0.15 -7.21
N GLY A 433 -5.55 -0.97 -6.18
CA GLY A 433 -5.54 -2.42 -6.32
C GLY A 433 -4.11 -2.94 -6.19
N GLN A 434 -3.72 -3.84 -7.08
CA GLN A 434 -2.38 -4.42 -7.13
C GLN A 434 -1.53 -3.71 -8.18
N GLY A 435 -0.40 -3.13 -7.81
CA GLY A 435 0.52 -2.48 -8.75
C GLY A 435 0.98 -1.13 -8.23
N HIS A 436 1.67 -0.37 -9.08
CA HIS A 436 2.12 0.97 -8.76
C HIS A 436 1.15 1.98 -9.37
N ASP A 437 0.12 2.33 -8.62
CA ASP A 437 -1.05 3.05 -9.10
C ASP A 437 -0.92 4.56 -8.93
N ARG A 438 -1.56 5.29 -9.85
CA ARG A 438 -1.73 6.73 -9.76
C ARG A 438 -3.19 7.05 -9.54
N VAL A 439 -3.53 7.51 -8.34
CA VAL A 439 -4.90 7.79 -7.94
C VAL A 439 -5.07 9.28 -7.71
N GLN A 440 -5.86 9.94 -8.54
CA GLN A 440 -6.13 11.38 -8.44
C GLN A 440 -7.60 11.64 -8.15
N GLY A 441 -7.89 12.37 -7.08
CA GLY A 441 -9.21 12.93 -6.75
C GLY A 441 -9.60 14.11 -7.65
N ALA A 442 -10.40 15.00 -7.09
CA ALA A 442 -11.06 16.14 -7.71
C ALA A 442 -11.20 17.30 -6.69
N GLU A 443 -12.29 18.08 -6.75
CA GLU A 443 -12.45 19.28 -5.91
C GLU A 443 -13.36 19.12 -4.68
N ALA A 444 -13.85 17.92 -4.42
CA ALA A 444 -14.73 17.59 -3.31
C ALA A 444 -14.01 16.64 -2.34
N GLU A 445 -14.66 16.24 -1.24
CA GLU A 445 -14.10 15.25 -0.31
C GLU A 445 -14.00 13.87 -0.98
N ASP A 446 -12.76 13.43 -1.21
CA ASP A 446 -12.43 12.20 -1.90
C ASP A 446 -11.78 11.16 -0.97
N PHE A 447 -12.04 9.89 -1.27
CA PHE A 447 -11.56 8.72 -0.55
C PHE A 447 -10.67 7.90 -1.49
N LEU A 448 -9.36 7.99 -1.28
CA LEU A 448 -8.35 7.41 -2.15
C LEU A 448 -7.57 6.33 -1.41
N PHE A 449 -7.55 5.12 -1.96
CA PHE A 449 -6.79 3.99 -1.44
C PHE A 449 -5.83 3.51 -2.53
N GLY A 450 -4.53 3.50 -2.27
CA GLY A 450 -3.51 2.89 -3.15
C GLY A 450 -3.64 1.38 -3.15
N GLN A 451 -3.65 0.82 -1.94
CA GLN A 451 -3.70 -0.62 -1.62
C GLN A 451 -2.32 -1.27 -1.74
N MET A 452 -2.01 -1.99 -2.82
CA MET A 452 -0.83 -2.87 -2.86
C MET A 452 0.15 -2.40 -3.92
N GLY A 453 1.32 -1.93 -3.50
CA GLY A 453 2.44 -1.49 -4.33
C GLY A 453 2.83 -0.06 -4.01
N ASP A 454 3.93 0.41 -4.61
CA ASP A 454 4.41 1.78 -4.41
C ASP A 454 3.50 2.76 -5.20
N ASP A 455 2.54 3.38 -4.53
CA ASP A 455 1.43 4.15 -5.11
C ASP A 455 1.64 5.67 -5.05
N THR A 456 0.91 6.41 -5.88
CA THR A 456 0.88 7.87 -5.87
C THR A 456 -0.55 8.39 -5.78
N LEU A 457 -0.87 9.02 -4.66
CA LEU A 457 -2.20 9.53 -4.35
C LEU A 457 -2.20 11.06 -4.34
N ALA A 458 -3.20 11.67 -4.97
CA ALA A 458 -3.39 13.12 -4.99
C ALA A 458 -4.86 13.51 -4.75
N GLY A 459 -5.16 14.09 -3.60
CA GLY A 459 -6.50 14.58 -3.23
C GLY A 459 -6.95 15.77 -4.07
N LEU A 460 -6.04 16.72 -4.30
CA LEU A 460 -6.22 18.00 -5.00
C LEU A 460 -6.88 19.08 -4.15
N ALA A 461 -8.20 19.22 -4.17
CA ALA A 461 -8.87 20.21 -3.35
C ALA A 461 -10.04 19.53 -2.65
N GLY A 462 -10.24 19.77 -1.37
CA GLY A 462 -11.20 18.97 -0.64
C GLY A 462 -10.73 18.77 0.79
N ASN A 463 -11.48 18.01 1.58
CA ASN A 463 -10.93 17.46 2.81
C ASN A 463 -10.84 15.97 2.54
N ASP A 464 -9.69 15.53 2.06
CA ASP A 464 -9.56 14.23 1.43
C ASP A 464 -9.01 13.20 2.41
N LEU A 465 -9.32 11.93 2.14
CA LEU A 465 -8.83 10.79 2.88
C LEU A 465 -7.92 9.97 1.95
N LEU A 466 -6.62 9.96 2.23
CA LEU A 466 -5.61 9.25 1.43
C LEU A 466 -4.97 8.15 2.27
N PHE A 467 -5.07 6.91 1.77
CA PHE A 467 -4.50 5.71 2.37
C PHE A 467 -3.55 5.07 1.35
N GLY A 468 -2.24 5.07 1.61
CA GLY A 468 -1.23 4.45 0.74
C GLY A 468 -1.44 2.94 0.68
N GLY A 469 -1.32 2.29 1.83
CA GLY A 469 -1.52 0.85 1.96
C GLY A 469 -0.18 0.16 2.17
N ARG A 470 0.22 -0.72 1.26
CA ARG A 470 1.50 -1.42 1.29
C ARG A 470 2.38 -0.94 0.16
N GLY A 471 3.60 -0.56 0.46
CA GLY A 471 4.53 -0.06 -0.54
C GLY A 471 5.15 1.23 -0.04
N ASN A 472 6.05 1.79 -0.82
CA ASN A 472 6.58 3.12 -0.54
C ASN A 472 5.71 4.14 -1.26
N ASP A 473 4.75 4.74 -0.55
CA ASP A 473 3.70 5.52 -1.16
C ASP A 473 4.01 7.02 -1.15
N LEU A 474 3.52 7.74 -2.17
CA LEU A 474 3.46 9.20 -2.15
C LEU A 474 2.03 9.69 -1.95
N LEU A 475 1.79 10.36 -0.82
CA LEU A 475 0.49 10.92 -0.49
C LEU A 475 0.51 12.44 -0.57
N ARG A 476 -0.34 13.01 -1.43
CA ARG A 476 -0.49 14.46 -1.62
C ARG A 476 -1.91 14.92 -1.33
N GLY A 477 -2.16 15.41 -0.12
CA GLY A 477 -3.45 16.03 0.21
C GLY A 477 -3.74 17.25 -0.68
N GLN A 478 -2.73 18.11 -0.80
CA GLN A 478 -2.83 19.40 -1.49
C GLN A 478 -3.78 20.37 -0.74
N GLY A 479 -4.83 20.85 -1.37
CA GLY A 479 -5.61 21.97 -0.90
C GLY A 479 -6.79 21.58 -0.02
N GLY A 480 -6.66 21.67 1.29
CA GLY A 480 -7.81 21.68 2.20
C GLY A 480 -7.44 21.10 3.53
N ASN A 481 -8.24 20.25 4.15
CA ASN A 481 -7.85 19.60 5.40
C ASN A 481 -7.84 18.09 5.21
N ASP A 482 -6.68 17.57 4.83
CA ASP A 482 -6.56 16.20 4.38
C ASP A 482 -6.08 15.28 5.51
N THR A 483 -6.48 14.03 5.46
CA THR A 483 -5.94 12.96 6.32
C THR A 483 -5.12 12.02 5.46
N LEU A 484 -3.87 11.84 5.84
CA LEU A 484 -2.89 11.04 5.12
C LEU A 484 -2.41 9.90 6.02
N GLU A 485 -2.56 8.67 5.53
CA GLU A 485 -2.10 7.44 6.19
C GLU A 485 -1.24 6.65 5.21
N GLY A 486 0.06 6.51 5.51
CA GLY A 486 1.02 5.87 4.61
C GLY A 486 0.81 4.36 4.55
N GLY A 487 0.66 3.74 5.72
CA GLY A 487 0.57 2.31 5.88
C GLY A 487 1.95 1.68 6.07
N ALA A 488 2.24 0.62 5.33
CA ALA A 488 3.45 -0.17 5.46
C ALA A 488 4.46 0.14 4.35
N GLY A 489 5.58 0.75 4.70
CA GLY A 489 6.68 1.00 3.79
C GLY A 489 7.48 2.21 4.23
N ALA A 490 8.25 2.79 3.31
CA ALA A 490 8.91 4.07 3.51
C ALA A 490 8.12 5.13 2.72
N ASP A 491 7.21 5.79 3.39
CA ASP A 491 6.21 6.65 2.75
C ASP A 491 6.64 8.11 2.68
N ARG A 492 6.12 8.83 1.70
CA ARG A 492 6.32 10.26 1.55
C ARG A 492 4.99 11.00 1.68
N PHE A 493 4.91 11.86 2.67
CA PHE A 493 3.76 12.73 2.90
C PHE A 493 4.04 14.13 2.38
N ASP A 494 3.34 14.55 1.34
CA ASP A 494 3.32 15.94 0.86
C ASP A 494 2.22 16.72 1.60
N ALA A 495 2.61 17.26 2.76
CA ALA A 495 1.84 18.23 3.52
C ALA A 495 2.28 19.66 3.21
N SER A 496 2.67 19.91 1.95
CA SER A 496 3.07 21.23 1.50
C SER A 496 1.90 22.11 1.14
N ALA A 497 0.68 21.76 1.54
CA ALA A 497 -0.54 22.53 1.38
C ALA A 497 -1.57 22.20 2.45
N GLY A 498 -2.70 22.92 2.46
CA GLY A 498 -3.78 22.59 3.40
C GLY A 498 -3.43 22.69 4.89
N ASN A 499 -4.37 22.21 5.72
CA ASN A 499 -4.14 21.83 7.10
C ASN A 499 -4.26 20.31 7.23
N ASP A 500 -3.13 19.62 7.15
CA ASP A 500 -3.17 18.17 7.00
C ASP A 500 -2.92 17.45 8.33
N LEU A 501 -3.48 16.26 8.42
CA LEU A 501 -3.28 15.29 9.48
C LEU A 501 -2.53 14.09 8.91
N ILE A 502 -1.34 13.80 9.42
CA ILE A 502 -0.60 12.57 9.13
C ILE A 502 -0.71 11.65 10.33
N THR A 503 -1.22 10.44 10.12
CA THR A 503 -1.73 9.59 11.20
C THR A 503 -0.78 8.52 11.69
N ASP A 504 0.25 8.18 10.92
CA ASP A 504 1.07 6.98 11.14
C ASP A 504 2.54 7.12 10.75
N ALA A 505 3.02 8.34 10.46
CA ALA A 505 4.39 8.55 10.02
C ALA A 505 5.44 7.84 10.89
N GLU A 506 6.18 6.89 10.33
CA GLU A 506 7.19 6.07 11.01
C GLU A 506 8.60 6.35 10.47
N MET A 507 9.31 7.29 11.12
CA MET A 507 10.67 7.68 10.69
C MET A 507 11.69 6.53 10.74
N ALA A 508 11.40 5.47 11.50
CA ALA A 508 12.24 4.28 11.56
C ALA A 508 12.02 3.35 10.36
N ALA A 509 10.84 3.39 9.75
CA ALA A 509 10.50 2.65 8.54
C ALA A 509 11.05 3.33 7.27
N GLY A 510 11.32 4.64 7.35
CA GLY A 510 11.93 5.42 6.26
C GLY A 510 11.09 6.61 5.83
N ASP A 511 9.97 6.86 6.50
CA ASP A 511 9.02 7.90 6.12
C ASP A 511 9.62 9.29 6.10
N LEU A 512 9.14 10.09 5.15
CA LEU A 512 9.58 11.45 4.89
C LEU A 512 8.39 12.40 4.77
N ILE A 513 8.54 13.58 5.36
CA ILE A 513 7.51 14.61 5.37
C ILE A 513 8.00 15.79 4.53
N PHE A 514 7.31 16.04 3.43
CA PHE A 514 7.54 17.17 2.56
C PHE A 514 6.64 18.34 2.93
N LEU A 515 7.24 19.48 3.28
CA LEU A 515 6.49 20.68 3.71
C LEU A 515 6.47 21.80 2.68
N GLY A 516 7.36 21.78 1.67
CA GLY A 516 7.41 22.62 0.45
C GLY A 516 7.27 24.17 0.53
N ARG A 517 6.81 24.76 1.63
CA ARG A 517 6.38 26.17 1.75
C ARG A 517 7.46 27.08 2.34
N GLY A 518 8.63 27.13 1.71
CA GLY A 518 9.68 28.10 2.06
C GLY A 518 10.47 27.77 3.32
N TYR A 519 10.49 26.49 3.71
CA TYR A 519 11.43 25.98 4.71
C TYR A 519 12.77 25.66 4.05
N THR A 520 13.85 26.27 4.53
CA THR A 520 15.20 25.98 4.00
C THR A 520 16.01 25.07 4.92
N GLY A 521 15.39 24.52 5.97
CA GLY A 521 16.03 23.60 6.90
C GLY A 521 15.33 23.47 8.25
N TRP A 522 15.75 22.45 9.02
CA TRP A 522 15.14 22.02 10.29
C TRP A 522 14.97 23.14 11.31
N ALA A 523 15.93 24.07 11.41
CA ALA A 523 15.88 25.15 12.41
C ALA A 523 14.62 26.04 12.27
N GLN A 524 14.10 26.23 11.05
CA GLN A 524 12.89 27.02 10.82
C GLN A 524 11.62 26.25 11.23
N ILE A 525 11.59 24.94 11.00
CA ILE A 525 10.49 24.06 11.42
C ILE A 525 10.49 23.95 12.95
N ALA A 526 11.64 23.66 13.55
CA ALA A 526 11.78 23.48 14.99
C ALA A 526 11.29 24.71 15.79
N ALA A 527 11.45 25.92 15.24
CA ALA A 527 10.94 27.15 15.85
C ALA A 527 9.41 27.33 15.76
N ARG A 528 8.71 26.51 14.96
CA ARG A 528 7.27 26.56 14.68
C ARG A 528 6.51 25.32 15.19
N ILE A 529 7.21 24.36 15.76
CA ILE A 529 6.62 23.17 16.39
C ILE A 529 5.94 23.59 17.70
N SER A 530 4.70 23.13 17.85
CA SER A 530 3.99 23.05 19.12
C SER A 530 3.55 21.61 19.36
N HIS A 531 3.28 21.24 20.61
CA HIS A 531 2.80 19.90 20.95
C HIS A 531 1.40 19.99 21.53
N GLN A 532 0.53 19.08 21.13
CA GLN A 532 -0.86 19.05 21.54
C GLN A 532 -1.28 17.63 21.92
N ALA A 533 -2.43 17.52 22.56
CA ALA A 533 -3.12 16.25 22.80
C ALA A 533 -4.38 16.29 21.92
N ILE A 534 -4.16 15.99 20.64
CA ILE A 534 -5.19 15.86 19.62
C ILE A 534 -5.82 14.49 19.79
N ASN A 535 -5.02 13.43 19.96
CA ASN A 535 -5.48 12.08 20.25
C ASN A 535 -5.29 11.69 21.73
N GLY A 536 -6.39 11.71 22.48
CA GLY A 536 -6.40 11.27 23.87
C GLY A 536 -5.75 12.25 24.86
N PRO A 537 -5.35 11.78 26.06
CA PRO A 537 -4.92 12.67 27.14
C PRO A 537 -3.42 13.05 27.09
N THR A 538 -2.64 12.41 26.22
CA THR A 538 -1.18 12.56 26.19
C THR A 538 -0.80 13.67 25.20
N VAL A 539 0.18 14.50 25.57
CA VAL A 539 0.72 15.54 24.67
C VAL A 539 1.90 14.95 23.89
N ASN A 540 1.60 14.19 22.85
CA ASN A 540 2.55 13.50 21.97
C ASN A 540 2.36 13.85 20.49
N ASP A 541 1.33 14.59 20.12
CA ASP A 541 1.17 15.08 18.76
C ASP A 541 2.07 16.28 18.49
N VAL A 542 2.56 16.37 17.27
CA VAL A 542 3.34 17.50 16.79
C VAL A 542 2.53 18.32 15.82
N VAL A 543 2.39 19.61 16.13
CA VAL A 543 1.70 20.57 15.27
C VAL A 543 2.73 21.56 14.75
N ILE A 544 2.94 21.52 13.44
CA ILE A 544 3.86 22.41 12.71
C ILE A 544 3.04 23.54 12.11
N ARG A 545 3.22 24.77 12.59
CA ARG A 545 2.52 25.94 12.03
C ARG A 545 3.27 26.55 10.85
N HIS A 546 2.64 26.61 9.69
CA HIS A 546 3.20 27.15 8.45
C HIS A 546 3.23 28.68 8.41
N ALA A 547 3.98 29.22 7.44
CA ALA A 547 4.19 30.66 7.29
C ALA A 547 2.92 31.42 6.86
N ASP A 548 2.04 30.75 6.13
CA ASP A 548 0.72 31.20 5.68
C ASP A 548 -0.41 30.90 6.69
N ALA A 549 -0.04 30.44 7.89
CA ALA A 549 -0.91 30.14 9.03
C ALA A 549 -1.70 28.83 8.97
N THR A 550 -1.52 28.00 7.94
CA THR A 550 -2.01 26.61 7.99
C THR A 550 -1.16 25.76 8.93
N GLN A 551 -1.53 24.49 9.14
CA GLN A 551 -0.79 23.58 10.02
C GLN A 551 -0.74 22.13 9.50
N THR A 552 0.39 21.45 9.66
CA THR A 552 0.48 19.99 9.59
C THR A 552 0.46 19.44 11.01
N VAL A 553 -0.38 18.44 11.25
CA VAL A 553 -0.42 17.64 12.47
C VAL A 553 0.20 16.28 12.19
N LEU A 554 1.13 15.87 13.04
CA LEU A 554 1.71 14.53 13.04
C LEU A 554 1.29 13.85 14.34
N LEU A 555 0.47 12.80 14.23
CA LEU A 555 -0.04 12.09 15.41
C LEU A 555 1.07 11.33 16.13
N ASP A 556 1.09 11.39 17.45
CA ASP A 556 1.99 10.61 18.31
C ASP A 556 3.51 10.82 18.08
N MET A 557 3.94 11.85 17.33
CA MET A 557 5.31 12.01 16.84
C MET A 557 6.32 12.77 17.72
N ARG A 558 5.94 13.27 18.91
CA ARG A 558 6.78 14.19 19.72
C ARG A 558 8.19 13.67 20.04
N GLY A 559 8.37 12.36 20.14
CA GLY A 559 9.64 11.71 20.47
C GLY A 559 10.47 11.23 19.28
N ALA A 560 9.90 11.15 18.08
CA ALA A 560 10.47 10.45 16.93
C ALA A 560 11.02 11.38 15.84
N LEU A 561 10.80 12.69 15.95
CA LEU A 561 11.13 13.65 14.90
C LEU A 561 12.59 14.13 14.91
N GLY A 562 13.21 14.13 13.73
CA GLY A 562 14.56 14.63 13.50
C GLY A 562 14.70 15.33 12.15
N ALA A 563 15.85 15.96 11.87
CA ALA A 563 16.05 16.70 10.62
C ALA A 563 15.97 15.82 9.35
N ALA A 564 16.29 14.52 9.46
CA ALA A 564 16.20 13.56 8.37
C ALA A 564 14.75 13.20 8.00
N ALA A 565 13.79 13.44 8.89
CA ALA A 565 12.36 13.22 8.67
C ALA A 565 11.73 14.17 7.64
N PHE A 566 12.43 15.24 7.26
CA PHE A 566 11.86 16.34 6.49
C PHE A 566 12.57 16.54 5.17
N LEU A 567 11.76 16.69 4.13
CA LEU A 567 12.20 17.14 2.82
C LEU A 567 11.96 18.65 2.70
N PHE A 568 13.05 19.38 2.47
CA PHE A 568 13.06 20.85 2.44
C PHE A 568 12.96 21.45 1.02
N SER A 569 13.08 20.61 -0.01
CA SER A 569 13.11 21.00 -1.41
C SER A 569 12.64 19.84 -2.28
N GLY A 570 11.48 19.99 -2.92
CA GLY A 570 11.00 19.16 -4.00
C GLY A 570 10.77 20.10 -5.16
N THR A 571 11.83 20.42 -5.90
CA THR A 571 11.66 21.28 -7.06
C THR A 571 10.99 20.43 -8.14
N ALA A 572 9.82 20.88 -8.63
CA ALA A 572 9.10 20.28 -9.76
C ALA A 572 9.89 20.34 -11.10
N ASP A 573 11.22 20.52 -11.04
CA ASP A 573 12.16 20.56 -12.15
C ASP A 573 13.09 19.33 -12.17
N ARG A 574 12.84 18.34 -11.29
CA ARG A 574 13.61 17.09 -11.18
C ARG A 574 12.69 15.88 -11.24
N VAL A 575 13.19 14.79 -11.80
CA VAL A 575 12.63 13.44 -11.70
C VAL A 575 13.51 12.61 -10.77
N GLU A 576 12.89 11.87 -9.86
CA GLU A 576 13.55 10.95 -8.94
C GLU A 576 13.25 9.48 -9.30
N GLY A 577 14.28 8.64 -9.33
CA GLY A 577 14.12 7.19 -9.34
C GLY A 577 13.90 6.64 -7.92
N THR A 578 13.91 5.33 -7.81
CA THR A 578 13.51 4.56 -6.63
C THR A 578 14.74 3.98 -5.92
N THR A 579 14.52 2.95 -5.08
CA THR A 579 15.60 2.17 -4.47
C THR A 579 15.88 0.86 -5.20
N LYS A 580 15.16 0.61 -6.29
CA LYS A 580 15.25 -0.57 -7.15
C LYS A 580 15.88 -0.14 -8.49
N ALA A 581 16.28 -1.11 -9.30
CA ALA A 581 16.77 -0.83 -10.65
C ALA A 581 15.68 -0.18 -11.53
N ASP A 582 15.93 1.05 -11.96
CA ASP A 582 15.01 1.86 -12.75
C ASP A 582 15.40 1.98 -14.23
N LEU A 583 14.38 2.18 -15.07
CA LEU A 583 14.55 2.57 -16.48
C LEU A 583 13.95 3.96 -16.69
N ILE A 584 14.79 4.99 -16.73
CA ILE A 584 14.38 6.38 -16.84
C ILE A 584 14.67 6.89 -18.26
N ALA A 585 13.63 7.33 -18.96
CA ALA A 585 13.73 7.89 -20.32
C ALA A 585 12.62 8.93 -20.54
N GLU A 586 12.67 9.73 -21.61
CA GLU A 586 11.65 10.77 -21.87
C GLU A 586 10.24 10.16 -21.79
N GLY A 587 9.38 10.74 -20.95
CA GLY A 587 8.06 10.21 -20.60
C GLY A 587 7.99 9.41 -19.29
N TYR A 588 9.13 9.06 -18.69
CA TYR A 588 9.19 8.50 -17.34
C TYR A 588 8.58 9.50 -16.36
N GLN A 589 7.76 9.02 -15.44
CA GLN A 589 7.12 9.82 -14.42
C GLN A 589 7.54 9.28 -13.04
N ASP A 590 8.15 10.11 -12.21
CA ASP A 590 8.53 9.70 -10.85
C ASP A 590 7.31 9.53 -9.94
N MET A 591 7.57 9.09 -8.70
CA MET A 591 6.58 9.05 -7.62
C MET A 591 5.97 10.44 -7.43
N ASP A 592 6.79 11.49 -7.56
CA ASP A 592 6.34 12.88 -7.51
C ASP A 592 5.51 13.36 -8.73
N GLY A 593 5.13 12.48 -9.65
CA GLY A 593 4.35 12.84 -10.83
C GLY A 593 5.09 13.75 -11.83
N ASN A 594 6.38 14.01 -11.62
CA ASN A 594 7.23 14.77 -12.52
C ASN A 594 7.57 13.90 -13.73
N VAL A 595 7.24 14.38 -14.92
CA VAL A 595 7.53 13.67 -16.16
C VAL A 595 8.85 14.18 -16.73
N PHE A 596 9.80 13.28 -16.96
CA PHE A 596 11.02 13.60 -17.69
C PHE A 596 10.65 14.03 -19.11
N SER A 597 10.79 15.32 -19.38
CA SER A 597 10.19 15.97 -20.55
C SER A 597 10.89 17.29 -20.84
N ALA A 598 10.56 17.95 -21.96
CA ALA A 598 11.20 19.21 -22.33
C ALA A 598 11.30 20.32 -21.23
N PRO A 599 10.40 20.45 -20.24
CA PRO A 599 10.61 21.36 -19.10
C PRO A 599 11.44 20.78 -17.93
N ILE A 600 11.54 19.46 -17.77
CA ILE A 600 12.21 18.78 -16.66
C ILE A 600 13.34 17.93 -17.22
N ARG A 601 14.60 18.30 -16.97
CA ARG A 601 15.80 17.66 -17.54
C ARG A 601 16.85 17.30 -16.50
N ARG A 602 16.40 17.09 -15.27
CA ARG A 602 17.26 16.75 -14.14
C ARG A 602 16.77 15.44 -13.58
N ILE A 603 17.63 14.44 -13.56
CA ILE A 603 17.34 13.09 -13.06
C ILE A 603 18.26 12.82 -11.88
N ALA A 604 17.71 12.22 -10.83
CA ALA A 604 18.47 11.51 -9.81
C ALA A 604 17.90 10.10 -9.70
N ALA A 605 18.65 9.07 -10.13
CA ALA A 605 18.12 7.71 -10.25
C ALA A 605 17.93 7.01 -8.90
N GLY A 606 18.69 7.39 -7.87
CA GLY A 606 18.46 6.93 -6.51
C GLY A 606 19.38 5.78 -6.13
N HIS A 607 18.83 4.67 -5.65
CA HIS A 607 19.63 3.48 -5.39
C HIS A 607 19.22 2.39 -6.37
N GLY A 608 20.15 1.51 -6.75
CA GLY A 608 19.84 0.42 -7.67
C GLY A 608 20.85 0.39 -8.81
N ASN A 609 20.64 -0.51 -9.76
CA ASN A 609 21.45 -0.51 -10.97
C ASN A 609 20.58 0.06 -12.09
N ASP A 610 20.71 1.35 -12.32
CA ASP A 610 19.74 2.12 -13.08
C ASP A 610 20.16 2.29 -14.54
N THR A 611 19.19 2.51 -15.41
CA THR A 611 19.41 2.85 -16.81
C THR A 611 18.72 4.17 -17.15
N ILE A 612 19.52 5.20 -17.44
CA ILE A 612 19.03 6.53 -17.78
C ILE A 612 19.35 6.85 -19.25
N ASN A 613 18.30 7.07 -20.04
CA ASN A 613 18.41 7.55 -21.41
C ASN A 613 18.00 9.03 -21.48
N GLY A 614 19.00 9.89 -21.60
CA GLY A 614 18.86 11.32 -21.85
C GLY A 614 18.13 11.63 -23.16
N SER A 615 17.69 12.88 -23.26
CA SER A 615 16.93 13.45 -24.36
C SER A 615 17.85 13.95 -25.49
N LEU A 616 17.30 14.74 -26.42
CA LEU A 616 18.08 15.39 -27.48
C LEU A 616 18.58 16.79 -27.08
N ALA A 617 18.41 17.16 -25.81
CA ALA A 617 18.75 18.47 -25.27
C ALA A 617 19.64 18.32 -24.04
N ALA A 618 20.23 19.43 -23.58
CA ALA A 618 21.09 19.42 -22.40
C ALA A 618 20.36 18.89 -21.14
N ASP A 619 20.86 17.78 -20.61
CA ASP A 619 20.34 17.05 -19.46
C ASP A 619 21.34 17.03 -18.29
N TRP A 620 20.82 16.86 -17.07
CA TRP A 620 21.59 16.56 -15.88
C TRP A 620 21.17 15.19 -15.37
N LEU A 621 22.07 14.20 -15.48
CA LEU A 621 21.84 12.81 -15.13
C LEU A 621 22.75 12.42 -13.96
N ASP A 622 22.17 11.87 -12.89
CA ASP A 622 22.89 11.43 -11.70
C ASP A 622 22.45 10.01 -11.33
N GLY A 623 23.34 9.04 -11.48
CA GLY A 623 23.11 7.61 -11.17
C GLY A 623 22.97 7.36 -9.67
N ASN A 624 23.71 8.12 -8.86
CA ASN A 624 23.81 7.97 -7.41
C ASN A 624 24.49 6.66 -6.96
N ALA A 625 23.75 5.63 -6.58
CA ALA A 625 24.34 4.48 -5.89
C ALA A 625 23.94 3.15 -6.52
N GLY A 626 24.93 2.43 -7.03
CA GLY A 626 24.85 1.11 -7.64
C GLY A 626 25.62 1.09 -8.96
N ASP A 627 25.53 -0.01 -9.72
CA ASP A 627 26.24 -0.13 -10.99
C ASP A 627 25.33 0.40 -12.13
N ASP A 628 25.48 1.67 -12.53
CA ASP A 628 24.53 2.40 -13.38
C ASP A 628 24.95 2.50 -14.86
N LEU A 629 23.96 2.70 -15.74
CA LEU A 629 24.13 3.01 -17.17
C LEU A 629 23.48 4.36 -17.51
N LEU A 630 24.31 5.37 -17.80
CA LEU A 630 23.86 6.71 -18.15
C LEU A 630 24.23 7.06 -19.60
N GLN A 631 23.24 7.49 -20.39
CA GLN A 631 23.44 7.92 -21.78
C GLN A 631 22.86 9.32 -22.02
N GLY A 632 23.70 10.34 -22.24
CA GLY A 632 23.29 11.72 -22.50
C GLY A 632 22.63 11.94 -23.86
N SER A 633 22.98 11.12 -24.85
CA SER A 633 22.48 11.17 -26.24
C SER A 633 22.94 12.39 -27.03
N LYS A 634 22.19 13.50 -27.02
CA LYS A 634 22.62 14.75 -27.65
C LYS A 634 22.37 15.89 -26.69
N GLY A 635 23.25 16.87 -26.66
CA GLY A 635 23.02 17.99 -25.78
C GLY A 635 24.29 18.69 -25.40
N ALA A 636 24.34 19.12 -24.16
CA ALA A 636 25.58 19.50 -23.50
C ALA A 636 25.33 19.03 -22.07
N ASP A 637 25.60 17.76 -21.86
CA ASP A 637 25.04 16.97 -20.79
C ASP A 637 25.98 16.93 -19.59
N THR A 638 25.43 16.76 -18.40
CA THR A 638 26.20 16.52 -17.17
C THR A 638 25.80 15.16 -16.62
N LEU A 639 26.75 14.23 -16.60
CA LEU A 639 26.57 12.85 -16.14
C LEU A 639 27.44 12.62 -14.90
N SER A 640 26.87 12.00 -13.87
CA SER A 640 27.55 11.57 -12.65
C SER A 640 27.15 10.13 -12.31
N GLY A 641 28.11 9.22 -12.19
CA GLY A 641 27.87 7.83 -11.75
C GLY A 641 27.77 7.74 -10.23
N ALA A 642 28.68 8.43 -9.55
CA ALA A 642 28.81 8.52 -8.10
C ALA A 642 29.37 7.25 -7.44
N VAL A 643 28.60 6.36 -6.81
CA VAL A 643 29.17 5.17 -6.12
C VAL A 643 28.72 3.91 -6.84
N GLY A 644 29.68 3.15 -7.36
CA GLY A 644 29.47 1.87 -8.01
C GLY A 644 30.25 1.79 -9.31
N ARG A 645 30.14 0.68 -10.04
CA ARG A 645 30.87 0.52 -11.31
C ARG A 645 29.98 0.94 -12.45
N ASP A 646 30.16 2.18 -12.88
CA ASP A 646 29.23 2.85 -13.76
C ASP A 646 29.68 2.83 -15.22
N SER A 647 28.72 2.99 -16.13
CA SER A 647 28.95 3.15 -17.56
C SER A 647 28.28 4.43 -18.04
N LEU A 648 29.09 5.45 -18.33
CA LEU A 648 28.64 6.79 -18.70
C LEU A 648 29.01 7.14 -20.14
N PHE A 649 28.03 7.57 -20.92
CA PHE A 649 28.19 7.97 -22.31
C PHE A 649 27.59 9.37 -22.53
N GLY A 650 28.42 10.39 -22.72
CA GLY A 650 28.00 11.78 -23.01
C GLY A 650 27.20 11.86 -24.32
N GLY A 651 27.85 11.51 -25.44
CA GLY A 651 27.20 11.40 -26.74
C GLY A 651 27.61 12.53 -27.68
N ASP A 652 26.64 13.17 -28.34
CA ASP A 652 26.90 14.36 -29.17
C ASP A 652 26.81 15.63 -28.30
N GLY A 653 27.85 16.46 -28.29
CA GLY A 653 27.82 17.77 -27.64
C GLY A 653 28.94 17.96 -26.65
N ARG A 654 28.99 19.12 -25.99
CA ARG A 654 30.04 19.39 -25.01
C ARG A 654 29.56 18.89 -23.65
N ASP A 655 30.07 17.74 -23.24
CA ASP A 655 29.58 17.02 -22.09
C ASP A 655 30.54 17.11 -20.91
N VAL A 656 30.00 16.89 -19.71
CA VAL A 656 30.74 16.72 -18.47
C VAL A 656 30.40 15.35 -17.91
N VAL A 657 31.40 14.48 -17.82
CA VAL A 657 31.25 13.09 -17.40
C VAL A 657 32.08 12.83 -16.15
N MET A 658 31.44 12.42 -15.06
CA MET A 658 32.08 12.15 -13.76
C MET A 658 31.80 10.71 -13.34
N GLY A 659 32.83 9.86 -13.23
CA GLY A 659 32.68 8.45 -12.84
C GLY A 659 32.28 8.36 -11.38
N GLY A 660 33.19 8.71 -10.49
CA GLY A 660 32.90 8.82 -9.07
C GLY A 660 33.78 7.90 -8.25
N GLY A 661 33.26 6.78 -7.78
CA GLY A 661 33.98 5.81 -6.98
C GLY A 661 33.70 4.39 -7.43
N ASP A 662 34.73 3.55 -7.36
CA ASP A 662 34.83 2.23 -8.00
C ASP A 662 35.22 2.33 -9.49
N ALA A 663 35.38 1.18 -10.16
CA ALA A 663 35.98 1.14 -11.49
C ALA A 663 34.95 1.41 -12.59
N ASP A 664 35.09 2.56 -13.25
CA ASP A 664 34.11 3.10 -14.18
C ASP A 664 34.50 2.99 -15.66
N LEU A 665 33.50 3.01 -16.54
CA LEU A 665 33.62 3.17 -17.99
C LEU A 665 33.05 4.53 -18.42
N LEU A 666 33.87 5.41 -18.96
CA LEU A 666 33.48 6.77 -19.31
C LEU A 666 33.77 7.08 -20.78
N HIS A 667 32.79 7.66 -21.47
CA HIS A 667 32.90 8.13 -22.84
C HIS A 667 32.38 9.56 -22.96
N GLY A 668 33.22 10.50 -23.38
CA GLY A 668 32.81 11.87 -23.73
C GLY A 668 31.93 11.86 -24.98
N GLY A 669 32.50 11.43 -26.10
CA GLY A 669 31.77 11.25 -27.35
C GLY A 669 32.27 12.19 -28.42
N ALA A 670 31.42 13.08 -28.92
CA ALA A 670 31.76 14.04 -29.96
C ALA A 670 31.61 15.48 -29.46
N ALA A 671 32.54 16.35 -29.87
CA ALA A 671 32.82 17.70 -29.36
C ALA A 671 33.76 17.70 -28.15
N ASP A 672 34.03 18.90 -27.61
CA ASP A 672 35.09 19.10 -26.62
C ASP A 672 34.58 18.80 -25.21
N ASP A 673 34.93 17.64 -24.65
CA ASP A 673 34.35 17.13 -23.41
C ASP A 673 35.23 17.34 -22.17
N VAL A 674 34.63 17.17 -20.99
CA VAL A 674 35.34 17.17 -19.70
C VAL A 674 35.02 15.88 -18.96
N ILE A 675 36.04 15.07 -18.73
CA ILE A 675 35.94 13.78 -18.03
C ILE A 675 36.74 13.84 -16.72
N ALA A 676 36.12 13.45 -15.62
CA ALA A 676 36.77 13.18 -14.34
C ALA A 676 36.45 11.75 -13.93
N THR A 677 37.46 10.90 -13.82
CA THR A 677 37.23 9.47 -13.60
C THR A 677 36.86 9.18 -12.15
N GLY A 678 37.57 9.79 -11.20
CA GLY A 678 37.24 9.73 -9.78
C GLY A 678 38.17 8.79 -9.02
N GLN A 679 37.61 7.90 -8.19
CA GLN A 679 38.35 6.85 -7.49
C GLN A 679 38.10 5.52 -8.15
N GLY A 680 39.13 4.78 -8.51
CA GLY A 680 38.93 3.48 -9.11
C GLY A 680 40.00 3.19 -10.14
N ASN A 681 39.92 2.02 -10.78
CA ASN A 681 40.76 1.76 -11.92
C ASN A 681 39.91 1.96 -13.16
N ASP A 682 39.88 3.19 -13.65
CA ASP A 682 38.86 3.63 -14.59
C ASP A 682 39.31 3.45 -16.04
N LEU A 683 38.33 3.39 -16.94
CA LEU A 683 38.53 3.37 -18.38
C LEU A 683 37.80 4.57 -19.01
N ALA A 684 38.56 5.55 -19.48
CA ALA A 684 37.99 6.78 -20.04
C ALA A 684 38.39 7.02 -21.50
N TYR A 685 37.43 7.44 -22.31
CA TYR A 685 37.60 7.85 -23.71
C TYR A 685 37.08 9.27 -23.91
N GLY A 686 37.93 10.21 -24.31
CA GLY A 686 37.55 11.57 -24.72
C GLY A 686 36.64 11.51 -25.94
N GLY A 687 37.17 10.97 -27.04
CA GLY A 687 36.40 10.74 -28.26
C GLY A 687 36.86 11.67 -29.36
N ALA A 688 35.96 12.48 -29.92
CA ALA A 688 36.29 13.40 -31.00
C ALA A 688 36.12 14.85 -30.56
N GLY A 689 37.20 15.58 -30.33
CA GLY A 689 37.11 16.95 -29.83
C GLY A 689 38.43 17.39 -29.21
N ALA A 690 38.43 18.55 -28.57
CA ALA A 690 39.53 18.96 -27.70
C ALA A 690 39.16 18.67 -26.24
N ASP A 691 39.43 17.45 -25.80
CA ASP A 691 38.91 16.89 -24.56
C ASP A 691 39.81 17.19 -23.36
N ARG A 692 39.22 17.18 -22.17
CA ARG A 692 39.94 17.30 -20.90
C ARG A 692 39.64 16.11 -20.01
N ILE A 693 40.64 15.29 -19.75
CA ILE A 693 40.49 14.09 -18.93
C ILE A 693 41.33 14.22 -17.66
N ARG A 694 40.75 13.94 -16.50
CA ARG A 694 41.45 13.79 -15.22
C ARG A 694 41.26 12.38 -14.69
N GLY A 695 42.36 11.61 -14.61
CA GLY A 695 42.38 10.26 -14.04
C GLY A 695 42.28 10.19 -12.51
N GLU A 696 42.48 11.31 -11.81
CA GLU A 696 42.27 11.41 -10.36
C GLU A 696 42.94 10.30 -9.53
N ALA A 697 42.21 9.37 -8.89
CA ALA A 697 42.78 8.36 -8.01
C ALA A 697 42.59 6.93 -8.55
N GLY A 698 43.69 6.17 -8.58
CA GLY A 698 43.73 4.77 -9.00
C GLY A 698 44.48 4.58 -10.31
N GLN A 699 44.49 3.33 -10.81
CA GLN A 699 45.29 2.94 -11.98
C GLN A 699 44.41 2.94 -13.23
N ASP A 700 44.35 4.10 -13.87
CA ASP A 700 43.41 4.34 -14.97
C ASP A 700 43.98 3.96 -16.32
N THR A 701 43.08 3.79 -17.29
CA THR A 701 43.40 3.75 -18.71
C THR A 701 42.65 4.87 -19.41
N LEU A 702 43.39 5.87 -19.92
CA LEU A 702 42.82 7.09 -20.47
C LEU A 702 43.17 7.22 -21.96
N TYR A 703 42.18 7.49 -22.79
CA TYR A 703 42.32 7.72 -24.23
C TYR A 703 41.79 9.12 -24.58
N GLY A 704 42.63 9.98 -25.17
CA GLY A 704 42.22 11.29 -25.68
C GLY A 704 41.26 11.15 -26.86
N GLY A 705 41.70 10.39 -27.88
CA GLY A 705 40.92 10.13 -29.07
C GLY A 705 41.40 10.99 -30.24
N THR A 706 40.51 11.71 -30.92
CA THR A 706 40.88 12.60 -32.03
C THR A 706 40.72 14.05 -31.61
N GLY A 707 41.76 14.86 -31.83
CA GLY A 707 41.72 16.30 -31.62
C GLY A 707 42.86 16.76 -30.73
N TRP A 708 42.65 17.80 -29.91
CA TRP A 708 43.72 18.40 -29.11
C TRP A 708 43.41 18.22 -27.64
N ASP A 709 43.88 17.13 -27.08
CA ASP A 709 43.43 16.67 -25.77
C ASP A 709 44.38 17.09 -24.65
N VAL A 710 43.82 17.26 -23.46
CA VAL A 710 44.57 17.56 -22.24
C VAL A 710 44.25 16.49 -21.21
N ILE A 711 45.22 15.63 -20.92
CA ILE A 711 45.03 14.47 -20.05
C ILE A 711 45.92 14.61 -18.81
N HIS A 712 45.32 14.48 -17.63
CA HIS A 712 46.02 14.44 -16.35
C HIS A 712 45.97 13.01 -15.81
N THR A 713 47.14 12.42 -15.57
CA THR A 713 47.26 10.97 -15.30
C THR A 713 46.76 10.50 -13.94
N GLY A 714 46.57 11.40 -12.97
CA GLY A 714 46.15 11.03 -11.61
C GLY A 714 47.30 10.69 -10.66
N ALA A 715 46.95 10.15 -9.50
CA ALA A 715 47.85 9.93 -8.37
C ALA A 715 48.62 8.60 -8.41
N GLU A 716 48.11 7.59 -9.10
CA GLU A 716 48.70 6.25 -9.20
C GLU A 716 49.12 5.91 -10.64
N ALA A 717 49.68 4.72 -10.85
CA ALA A 717 50.33 4.34 -12.11
C ALA A 717 49.33 4.05 -13.24
N SER A 718 48.85 5.10 -13.89
CA SER A 718 47.90 5.00 -15.02
C SER A 718 48.59 4.83 -16.40
N THR A 719 47.84 4.29 -17.36
CA THR A 719 48.19 4.18 -18.77
C THR A 719 47.43 5.23 -19.58
N VAL A 720 48.13 6.04 -20.38
CA VAL A 720 47.53 7.18 -21.09
C VAL A 720 47.93 7.21 -22.55
N PHE A 721 46.95 7.40 -23.41
CA PHE A 721 47.07 7.54 -24.86
C PHE A 721 46.50 8.90 -25.29
N GLY A 722 47.32 9.74 -25.92
CA GLY A 722 46.85 10.96 -26.60
C GLY A 722 46.11 10.65 -27.90
N ASP A 723 46.48 9.54 -28.56
CA ASP A 723 45.93 9.09 -29.83
C ASP A 723 46.21 10.04 -31.00
N ALA A 724 45.21 10.71 -31.60
CA ALA A 724 45.38 11.45 -32.83
C ALA A 724 45.20 12.95 -32.63
N GLY A 725 46.29 13.71 -32.75
CA GLY A 725 46.22 15.15 -32.93
C GLY A 725 47.39 15.89 -32.31
N ARG A 726 47.15 16.73 -31.31
CA ARG A 726 48.25 17.45 -30.63
C ARG A 726 47.92 17.54 -29.17
N ASP A 727 48.48 16.61 -28.42
CA ASP A 727 47.97 16.30 -27.10
C ASP A 727 48.92 16.78 -26.02
N THR A 728 48.36 17.09 -24.86
CA THR A 728 49.10 17.50 -23.67
C THR A 728 48.82 16.51 -22.55
N ILE A 729 49.81 15.67 -22.26
CA ILE A 729 49.75 14.68 -21.18
C ILE A 729 50.51 15.24 -19.98
N MET A 730 49.79 15.53 -18.90
CA MET A 730 50.33 16.02 -17.65
C MET A 730 50.47 14.88 -16.65
N ALA A 731 51.71 14.56 -16.29
CA ALA A 731 52.04 13.44 -15.39
C ALA A 731 52.75 13.92 -14.12
N ASP A 732 52.32 13.39 -12.97
CA ASP A 732 52.97 13.61 -11.68
C ASP A 732 53.96 12.48 -11.38
N ILE A 733 55.26 12.77 -11.60
CA ILE A 733 56.32 11.76 -11.49
C ILE A 733 56.85 11.57 -10.07
N GLU A 734 56.28 12.21 -9.05
CA GLU A 734 56.74 12.01 -7.67
C GLU A 734 55.89 11.01 -6.89
N ARG A 735 54.69 10.66 -7.41
CA ARG A 735 53.75 9.72 -6.78
C ARG A 735 53.76 8.33 -7.42
N ALA A 736 53.84 8.24 -8.74
CA ALA A 736 53.82 6.96 -9.47
C ALA A 736 54.53 7.05 -10.83
N GLY A 737 54.87 5.89 -11.41
CA GLY A 737 55.41 5.79 -12.77
C GLY A 737 54.29 5.46 -13.76
N HIS A 738 54.01 6.36 -14.70
CA HIS A 738 52.94 6.20 -15.68
C HIS A 738 53.46 5.64 -17.00
N ARG A 739 52.58 5.02 -17.80
CA ARG A 739 52.90 4.57 -19.15
C ARG A 739 52.15 5.43 -20.17
N LEU A 740 52.89 6.18 -20.98
CA LEU A 740 52.39 7.28 -21.79
C LEU A 740 52.65 7.05 -23.28
N SER A 741 51.69 7.38 -24.13
CA SER A 741 51.79 7.40 -25.58
C SER A 741 51.18 8.70 -26.08
N GLY A 742 51.93 9.46 -26.87
CA GLY A 742 51.42 10.68 -27.51
C GLY A 742 50.54 10.35 -28.71
N GLY A 743 50.90 9.30 -29.44
CA GLY A 743 50.23 8.85 -30.64
C GLY A 743 50.73 9.58 -31.88
N SER A 744 49.82 9.96 -32.77
CA SER A 744 50.15 10.70 -33.99
C SER A 744 49.96 12.19 -33.77
N GLY A 745 51.00 12.98 -33.95
CA GLY A 745 50.88 14.40 -33.60
C GLY A 745 52.19 15.08 -33.31
N GLY A 746 52.11 16.19 -32.58
CA GLY A 746 53.27 16.89 -32.05
C GLY A 746 53.03 17.19 -30.59
N ASP A 747 53.30 16.19 -29.76
CA ASP A 747 52.70 16.07 -28.44
C ASP A 747 53.55 16.69 -27.35
N SER A 748 52.93 16.96 -26.20
CA SER A 748 53.57 17.63 -25.07
C SER A 748 53.41 16.79 -23.80
N PHE A 749 54.50 16.18 -23.36
CA PHE A 749 54.58 15.46 -22.09
C PHE A 749 55.06 16.43 -21.01
N VAL A 750 54.18 16.77 -20.07
CA VAL A 750 54.43 17.77 -19.03
C VAL A 750 54.58 17.09 -17.68
N PHE A 751 55.75 17.26 -17.07
CA PHE A 751 56.08 16.69 -15.77
C PHE A 751 56.18 17.78 -14.70
N HIS A 752 55.60 17.54 -13.52
CA HIS A 752 55.63 18.45 -12.37
C HIS A 752 56.25 17.79 -11.14
N SER A 753 56.63 18.61 -10.14
CA SER A 753 57.18 18.21 -8.84
C SER A 753 56.37 18.84 -7.71
N ALA A 754 55.95 18.02 -6.75
CA ALA A 754 55.28 18.40 -5.51
C ALA A 754 55.81 17.51 -4.36
N ASP A 755 56.93 17.96 -3.77
CA ASP A 755 57.58 17.47 -2.54
C ASP A 755 58.46 16.19 -2.61
N ALA A 756 59.74 16.41 -2.27
CA ALA A 756 60.91 15.58 -2.57
C ALA A 756 61.11 14.31 -1.70
N THR A 757 60.25 13.29 -1.81
CA THR A 757 60.49 12.01 -1.10
C THR A 757 60.27 10.70 -1.90
N GLY A 758 59.61 10.75 -3.07
CA GLY A 758 59.36 9.56 -3.90
C GLY A 758 60.46 9.23 -4.92
N ARG A 759 60.51 7.96 -5.37
CA ARG A 759 61.26 7.51 -6.56
C ARG A 759 60.28 6.91 -7.56
N SER A 760 60.19 7.44 -8.78
CA SER A 760 59.38 6.87 -9.85
C SER A 760 60.08 6.89 -11.21
N GLN A 761 59.60 6.04 -12.11
CA GLN A 761 59.97 6.08 -13.52
C GLN A 761 58.72 5.99 -14.39
N SER A 762 58.41 7.06 -15.10
CA SER A 762 57.40 7.02 -16.17
C SER A 762 58.04 6.54 -17.48
N VAL A 763 57.23 6.01 -18.39
CA VAL A 763 57.67 5.50 -19.70
C VAL A 763 56.89 6.22 -20.79
N ILE A 764 57.59 6.85 -21.74
CA ILE A 764 57.00 7.32 -22.99
C ILE A 764 57.32 6.28 -24.06
N THR A 765 56.30 5.80 -24.75
CA THR A 765 56.39 4.59 -25.60
C THR A 765 56.62 4.86 -27.07
N ASP A 766 56.46 6.11 -27.51
CA ASP A 766 56.44 6.50 -28.93
C ASP A 766 57.06 7.88 -29.21
N PHE A 767 57.97 8.35 -28.34
CA PHE A 767 58.56 9.68 -28.45
C PHE A 767 59.26 9.93 -29.79
N THR A 768 58.85 10.98 -30.50
CA THR A 768 59.39 11.41 -31.79
C THR A 768 60.11 12.75 -31.69
N ALA A 769 61.45 12.71 -31.73
CA ALA A 769 62.29 13.90 -31.64
C ALA A 769 61.97 14.94 -32.75
N GLY A 770 61.78 16.19 -32.34
CA GLY A 770 61.47 17.31 -33.23
C GLY A 770 59.98 17.48 -33.56
N GLN A 771 59.14 16.48 -33.22
CA GLN A 771 57.69 16.61 -33.22
C GLN A 771 57.16 16.76 -31.79
N ASP A 772 57.60 15.88 -30.90
CA ASP A 772 57.18 15.85 -29.51
C ASP A 772 58.06 16.71 -28.61
N ARG A 773 57.52 17.07 -27.46
CA ARG A 773 58.16 17.93 -26.47
C ARG A 773 58.03 17.33 -25.08
N ILE A 774 59.12 17.40 -24.34
CA ILE A 774 59.15 17.12 -22.90
C ILE A 774 59.25 18.45 -22.16
N LEU A 775 58.38 18.67 -21.19
CA LEU A 775 58.33 19.86 -20.37
C LEU A 775 58.52 19.51 -18.89
N TRP A 776 59.30 20.33 -18.19
CA TRP A 776 59.37 20.35 -16.72
C TRP A 776 58.68 21.62 -16.22
N GLY A 777 57.51 21.47 -15.62
CA GLY A 777 56.58 22.57 -15.38
C GLY A 777 56.26 23.30 -16.69
N SER A 778 56.66 24.57 -16.79
CA SER A 778 56.46 25.38 -17.99
C SER A 778 57.66 25.44 -18.95
N ARG A 779 58.75 24.71 -18.66
CA ARG A 779 59.99 24.78 -19.42
C ARG A 779 60.15 23.58 -20.35
N VAL A 780 60.29 23.83 -21.64
CA VAL A 780 60.70 22.80 -22.62
C VAL A 780 62.13 22.37 -22.34
N ILE A 781 62.37 21.06 -22.33
CA ILE A 781 63.69 20.46 -22.13
C ILE A 781 64.34 20.24 -23.50
N ASP A 782 65.51 20.83 -23.68
CA ASP A 782 66.39 20.54 -24.81
C ASP A 782 67.29 19.35 -24.43
N LEU A 783 67.12 18.22 -25.11
CA LEU A 783 67.90 17.01 -24.85
C LEU A 783 69.39 17.18 -25.20
N ASP A 784 69.74 18.14 -26.07
CA ASP A 784 71.14 18.47 -26.40
C ASP A 784 71.79 19.37 -25.34
N HIS A 785 70.98 20.10 -24.55
CA HIS A 785 71.44 21.08 -23.57
C HIS A 785 70.62 21.01 -22.27
N LEU A 786 70.87 19.96 -21.48
CA LEU A 786 70.13 19.72 -20.24
C LEU A 786 70.34 20.83 -19.19
N PRO A 787 69.28 21.20 -18.45
CA PRO A 787 69.39 22.03 -17.26
C PRO A 787 70.31 21.41 -16.19
N LYS A 788 70.97 22.25 -15.40
CA LYS A 788 71.84 21.81 -14.30
C LYS A 788 71.06 20.96 -13.30
N GLY A 789 71.52 19.72 -13.08
CA GLY A 789 70.92 18.76 -12.13
C GLY A 789 70.17 17.61 -12.81
N MET A 790 69.90 17.71 -14.11
CA MET A 790 69.36 16.62 -14.92
C MET A 790 70.48 15.84 -15.60
N ALA A 791 70.22 14.58 -15.92
CA ALA A 791 71.16 13.69 -16.61
C ALA A 791 70.46 12.81 -17.65
N LEU A 792 71.19 12.45 -18.70
CA LEU A 792 70.78 11.48 -19.70
C LEU A 792 71.71 10.27 -19.64
N HIS A 793 71.15 9.07 -19.75
CA HIS A 793 71.93 7.85 -19.93
C HIS A 793 71.14 6.80 -20.73
N ASP A 794 71.83 6.04 -21.58
CA ASP A 794 71.23 4.92 -22.28
C ASP A 794 71.01 3.73 -21.34
N SER A 795 69.89 3.04 -21.54
CA SER A 795 69.58 1.74 -20.95
C SER A 795 69.41 0.68 -22.03
N ALA A 796 69.19 -0.58 -21.65
CA ALA A 796 68.85 -1.63 -22.62
C ALA A 796 67.49 -1.40 -23.31
N ALA A 797 66.60 -0.60 -22.72
CA ALA A 797 65.24 -0.36 -23.19
C ALA A 797 65.05 0.99 -23.91
N GLY A 798 66.06 1.88 -23.87
CA GLY A 798 65.99 3.23 -24.44
C GLY A 798 66.69 4.27 -23.58
N LEU A 799 66.49 5.55 -23.91
CA LEU A 799 67.12 6.70 -23.28
C LEU A 799 66.40 7.08 -21.99
N VAL A 800 67.13 7.17 -20.87
CA VAL A 800 66.58 7.61 -19.58
C VAL A 800 66.94 9.07 -19.33
N LEU A 801 65.93 9.92 -19.18
CA LEU A 801 66.04 11.29 -18.70
C LEU A 801 65.76 11.32 -17.20
N GLU A 802 66.80 11.58 -16.42
CA GLU A 802 66.70 11.75 -14.96
C GLU A 802 66.52 13.23 -14.64
N PHE A 803 65.36 13.57 -14.05
CA PHE A 803 65.04 14.94 -13.64
C PHE A 803 65.71 15.30 -12.30
N SER A 804 65.77 14.32 -11.41
CA SER A 804 66.42 14.36 -10.09
C SER A 804 66.71 12.93 -9.60
N PRO A 805 67.56 12.73 -8.57
CA PRO A 805 67.93 11.39 -8.11
C PRO A 805 66.73 10.50 -7.78
N GLY A 806 66.47 9.51 -8.65
CA GLY A 806 65.38 8.56 -8.50
C GLY A 806 64.03 8.93 -9.13
N ASN A 807 63.92 10.08 -9.80
CA ASN A 807 62.75 10.47 -10.62
C ASN A 807 63.17 10.64 -12.08
N SER A 808 62.64 9.78 -12.95
CA SER A 808 63.07 9.71 -14.34
C SER A 808 61.92 9.43 -15.30
N VAL A 809 62.16 9.69 -16.58
CA VAL A 809 61.34 9.18 -17.67
C VAL A 809 62.21 8.35 -18.60
N LEU A 810 61.74 7.15 -18.96
CA LEU A 810 62.31 6.32 -20.01
C LEU A 810 61.63 6.66 -21.33
N LEU A 811 62.42 7.01 -22.34
CA LEU A 811 61.99 7.10 -23.74
C LEU A 811 62.24 5.73 -24.38
N GLU A 812 61.22 4.88 -24.39
CA GLU A 812 61.32 3.49 -24.84
C GLU A 812 61.68 3.44 -26.34
N GLY A 813 62.71 2.67 -26.69
CA GLY A 813 63.16 2.51 -28.08
C GLY A 813 63.91 3.71 -28.69
N PHE A 814 64.06 4.82 -27.96
CA PHE A 814 64.84 5.99 -28.39
C PHE A 814 66.28 5.90 -27.86
N PHE A 815 67.28 6.22 -28.70
CA PHE A 815 68.72 6.18 -28.36
C PHE A 815 69.44 7.40 -28.95
N LEU A 816 70.47 7.91 -28.27
CA LEU A 816 71.26 9.08 -28.68
C LEU A 816 72.22 8.84 -29.86
#